data_AF-A0A5N9DK84-F1
#
_entry.id   AF-A0A5N9DK84-F1
#
_cell.length_a   1.000
_cell.length_b   1.000
_cell.length_c   1.000
_cell.angle_alpha   90.00
_cell.angle_beta   90.00
_cell.angle_gamma   90.00
#
_symmetry.space_group_name_H-M   'P 1'
#
loop_
_entity.id
_entity.type
_entity.pdbx_description
1 polymer ?
#
loop_
_entity_poly.entity_id
_entity_poly.type
_entity_poly.pdbx_seq_one_letter_code
_entity_poly.pdbx_strand_id
1 'polypeptide(L)'
;MMRNFLALVFSAGLVVLLFLVVTANHALNTISEPDVIISVLNDAEAYDYLYDEIIGNLVYDVVEKGVEFNSGIGESSSPTVLEFDDPVTAAAAITSFVEKLVPREYLREKIEEGLHGVVPYAAGQTDEFKIDLEVQDRVRELPDSVRTLVTELRLVQQLTDDLIVPQMSEFNSQISGSGLGIEFTQKENETNARLILPPEWVEEQLFHTLDELTTYLVGDSDGFSVLIKLEDRVVIIGEILKDKISSDNTLYKLVFAKVIDPAIQRTVDQSTSVGFGVSLTEQEVTDAVELIAPPEWVRGHGDGVIDALVDYLLGDEDDLNYSVDMTARKAAAAKELQALARIKLVSTLESTPACTSSAAAFAATKAVASGKVPPCLSGGPMINLALEAFVPKMDQQVESFVMSQIPGEIAYSLSDFAGQGDGVEQQLSDIREKVIEGISFTEKDLIGLIAGGDDPEALDGAEEQLTILAAGVVITEVDIAKSLGPDEIQQMDDLRAQARNWLSLKWILWFLVLIPIGIIAFTGGRGWPGRLRWAGGAVVISALIVYLGISLIWSVGKNQLPMEIPVSEEMRVDYPRLSDELGSESPAELVQSALGSWQSGWRNQTLPWIVFGLLSFTAGTLWSRVYKGTRQVVAEGPEVDTVFEPESGNTNGLPPEHEMQSPDRKGV
;
A
#
# COMPACT_ATOMS: atom_id res chain seq x y z
N MET A 1 79.67 18.20 -5.39
CA MET A 1 79.14 17.17 -4.47
C MET A 1 78.15 17.74 -3.46
N MET A 2 78.53 18.70 -2.60
CA MET A 2 77.68 19.20 -1.50
C MET A 2 76.30 19.75 -1.94
N ARG A 3 76.23 20.49 -3.07
CA ARG A 3 74.97 21.02 -3.63
C ARG A 3 73.98 19.94 -4.11
N ASN A 4 74.48 18.87 -4.72
CA ASN A 4 73.64 17.78 -5.22
C ASN A 4 73.15 16.90 -4.06
N PHE A 5 73.98 16.75 -3.01
CA PHE A 5 73.58 16.08 -1.77
C PHE A 5 72.47 16.86 -1.05
N LEU A 6 72.60 18.18 -0.92
CA LEU A 6 71.54 19.05 -0.39
C LEU A 6 70.23 18.94 -1.20
N ALA A 7 70.31 18.96 -2.53
CA ALA A 7 69.12 18.78 -3.37
C ALA A 7 68.42 17.43 -3.13
N LEU A 8 69.18 16.34 -2.92
CA LEU A 8 68.61 15.02 -2.60
C LEU A 8 67.93 14.98 -1.22
N VAL A 9 68.50 15.62 -0.21
CA VAL A 9 67.89 15.73 1.13
C VAL A 9 66.56 16.49 1.07
N PHE A 10 66.52 17.61 0.33
CA PHE A 10 65.27 18.35 0.12
C PHE A 10 64.25 17.56 -0.71
N SER A 11 64.67 16.73 -1.67
CA SER A 11 63.76 15.82 -2.37
C SER A 11 63.14 14.77 -1.44
N ALA A 12 63.89 14.22 -0.48
CA ALA A 12 63.33 13.31 0.52
C ALA A 12 62.32 14.02 1.45
N GLY A 13 62.62 15.26 1.86
CA GLY A 13 61.67 16.10 2.60
C GLY A 13 60.42 16.45 1.79
N LEU A 14 60.56 16.64 0.47
CA LEU A 14 59.46 16.89 -0.45
C LEU A 14 58.49 15.71 -0.52
N VAL A 15 58.96 14.46 -0.47
CA VAL A 15 58.10 13.27 -0.43
C VAL A 15 57.17 13.30 0.79
N VAL A 16 57.74 13.51 1.99
CA VAL A 16 56.97 13.54 3.24
C VAL A 16 55.97 14.70 3.25
N LEU A 17 56.42 15.88 2.83
CA LEU A 17 55.56 17.06 2.78
C LEU A 17 54.43 16.88 1.75
N LEU A 18 54.73 16.36 0.56
CA LEU A 18 53.75 16.12 -0.48
C LEU A 18 52.70 15.09 -0.04
N PHE A 19 53.11 14.02 0.65
CA PHE A 19 52.18 13.07 1.26
C PHE A 19 51.24 13.76 2.25
N LEU A 20 51.78 14.52 3.21
CA LEU A 20 50.95 15.23 4.20
C LEU A 20 49.99 16.22 3.56
N VAL A 21 50.43 16.97 2.56
CA VAL A 21 49.61 17.96 1.86
C VAL A 21 48.51 17.30 1.04
N VAL A 22 48.81 16.23 0.31
CA VAL A 22 47.81 15.49 -0.47
C VAL A 22 46.77 14.85 0.44
N THR A 23 47.18 14.27 1.58
CA THR A 23 46.25 13.73 2.58
C THR A 23 45.38 14.81 3.19
N ALA A 24 45.97 15.93 3.63
CA ALA A 24 45.22 17.05 4.19
C ALA A 24 44.24 17.64 3.17
N ASN A 25 44.66 17.80 1.91
CA ASN A 25 43.79 18.28 0.84
C ASN A 25 42.64 17.31 0.56
N HIS A 26 42.89 16.00 0.54
CA HIS A 26 41.82 15.02 0.33
C HIS A 26 40.79 15.00 1.47
N ALA A 27 41.25 15.07 2.72
CA ALA A 27 40.37 15.17 3.88
C ALA A 27 39.52 16.45 3.83
N LEU A 28 40.12 17.59 3.49
CA LEU A 28 39.40 18.85 3.29
C LEU A 28 38.40 18.78 2.13
N ASN A 29 38.74 18.12 1.02
CA ASN A 29 37.81 17.92 -0.10
C ASN A 29 36.65 17.01 0.28
N THR A 30 36.89 15.94 1.03
CA THR A 30 35.82 15.01 1.46
C THR A 30 34.72 15.72 2.25
N ILE A 31 35.08 16.71 3.07
CA ILE A 31 34.13 17.48 3.89
C ILE A 31 33.54 18.71 3.19
N SER A 32 34.00 19.07 1.99
CA SER A 32 33.63 20.35 1.35
C SER A 32 33.32 20.29 -0.13
N GLU A 33 33.64 19.19 -0.81
CA GLU A 33 33.36 18.95 -2.22
C GLU A 33 32.39 17.76 -2.30
N PRO A 34 31.11 17.98 -2.62
CA PRO A 34 30.10 16.91 -2.64
C PRO A 34 30.42 15.82 -3.65
N ASP A 35 31.07 16.17 -4.77
CA ASP A 35 31.49 15.24 -5.83
C ASP A 35 32.37 14.09 -5.31
N VAL A 36 33.13 14.31 -4.22
CA VAL A 36 33.93 13.24 -3.60
C VAL A 36 33.00 12.19 -2.99
N ILE A 37 31.96 12.59 -2.25
CA ILE A 37 31.01 11.66 -1.63
C ILE A 37 30.15 10.99 -2.71
N ILE A 38 29.70 11.76 -3.71
CA ILE A 38 28.92 11.25 -4.84
C ILE A 38 29.71 10.17 -5.60
N SER A 39 30.99 10.42 -5.90
CA SER A 39 31.83 9.42 -6.57
C SER A 39 31.99 8.14 -5.73
N VAL A 40 32.06 8.27 -4.41
CA VAL A 40 32.18 7.13 -3.49
C VAL A 40 30.91 6.28 -3.49
N LEU A 41 29.73 6.91 -3.49
CA LEU A 41 28.44 6.22 -3.55
C LEU A 41 28.21 5.56 -4.92
N ASN A 42 28.53 6.26 -6.01
CA ASN A 42 28.36 5.76 -7.37
C ASN A 42 29.33 4.61 -7.70
N ASP A 43 30.62 4.76 -7.37
CA ASP A 43 31.61 3.71 -7.62
C ASP A 43 31.42 2.48 -6.73
N ALA A 44 30.75 2.63 -5.58
CA ALA A 44 30.36 1.52 -4.73
C ALA A 44 29.07 0.83 -5.19
N GLU A 45 28.37 1.35 -6.20
CA GLU A 45 27.06 0.85 -6.62
C GLU A 45 26.04 0.86 -5.46
N ALA A 46 26.15 1.84 -4.55
CA ALA A 46 25.35 1.89 -3.31
C ALA A 46 23.84 1.98 -3.57
N TYR A 47 23.44 2.67 -4.65
CA TYR A 47 22.04 2.75 -5.06
C TYR A 47 21.53 1.41 -5.57
N ASP A 48 22.32 0.67 -6.34
CA ASP A 48 21.90 -0.63 -6.86
C ASP A 48 21.78 -1.65 -5.72
N TYR A 49 22.75 -1.67 -4.81
CA TYR A 49 22.69 -2.47 -3.59
C TYR A 49 21.43 -2.18 -2.74
N LEU A 50 21.05 -0.91 -2.58
CA LEU A 50 19.84 -0.53 -1.83
C LEU A 50 18.58 -1.12 -2.47
N TYR A 51 18.43 -1.09 -3.79
CA TYR A 51 17.23 -1.61 -4.44
C TYR A 51 17.23 -3.13 -4.52
N ASP A 52 18.35 -3.72 -4.95
CA ASP A 52 18.43 -5.14 -5.23
C ASP A 52 18.50 -5.99 -3.94
N GLU A 53 19.32 -5.56 -2.98
CA GLU A 53 19.64 -6.37 -1.80
C GLU A 53 18.88 -5.90 -0.55
N ILE A 54 18.60 -4.60 -0.38
CA ILE A 54 17.87 -4.11 0.80
C ILE A 54 16.37 -4.11 0.55
N ILE A 55 15.87 -3.36 -0.44
CA ILE A 55 14.44 -3.28 -0.75
C ILE A 55 13.93 -4.64 -1.22
N GLY A 56 14.66 -5.33 -2.12
CA GLY A 56 14.26 -6.65 -2.62
C GLY A 56 14.07 -7.69 -1.50
N ASN A 57 15.04 -7.80 -0.58
CA ASN A 57 14.93 -8.75 0.55
C ASN A 57 13.89 -8.31 1.59
N LEU A 58 13.77 -7.00 1.87
CA LEU A 58 12.72 -6.47 2.75
C LEU A 58 11.32 -6.81 2.23
N VAL A 59 11.07 -6.52 0.94
CA VAL A 59 9.78 -6.78 0.30
C VAL A 59 9.50 -8.29 0.33
N TYR A 60 10.51 -9.13 0.07
CA TYR A 60 10.33 -10.57 0.14
C TYR A 60 9.90 -11.04 1.53
N ASP A 61 10.59 -10.60 2.58
CA ASP A 61 10.26 -10.99 3.96
C ASP A 61 8.84 -10.54 4.35
N VAL A 62 8.43 -9.33 3.95
CA VAL A 62 7.06 -8.82 4.17
C VAL A 62 6.02 -9.67 3.43
N VAL A 63 6.28 -10.01 2.17
CA VAL A 63 5.37 -10.80 1.33
C VAL A 63 5.27 -12.25 1.83
N GLU A 64 6.38 -12.84 2.28
CA GLU A 64 6.42 -14.19 2.84
C GLU A 64 5.67 -14.29 4.17
N LYS A 65 5.73 -13.24 5.01
CA LYS A 65 4.97 -13.16 6.26
C LYS A 65 3.47 -12.95 6.03
N GLY A 66 3.10 -12.34 4.90
CA GLY A 66 1.72 -11.92 4.63
C GLY A 66 1.34 -10.65 5.40
N VAL A 67 0.16 -10.12 5.10
CA VAL A 67 -0.33 -8.89 5.74
C VAL A 67 -1.44 -9.23 6.72
N GLU A 68 -1.22 -8.95 8.00
CA GLU A 68 -2.23 -9.13 9.05
C GLU A 68 -3.29 -8.02 8.99
N PHE A 69 -4.56 -8.42 8.86
CA PHE A 69 -5.71 -7.55 8.92
C PHE A 69 -6.55 -7.87 10.16
N ASN A 70 -6.88 -6.83 10.93
CA ASN A 70 -7.94 -6.94 11.93
C ASN A 70 -9.27 -6.58 11.25
N SER A 71 -10.12 -7.59 11.13
CA SER A 71 -11.33 -7.52 10.33
C SER A 71 -12.43 -6.66 10.99
N GLY A 72 -12.30 -6.35 12.29
CA GLY A 72 -13.22 -5.49 13.04
C GLY A 72 -14.61 -6.09 13.27
N ILE A 73 -14.91 -7.26 12.71
CA ILE A 73 -16.14 -8.01 12.91
C ILE A 73 -15.92 -8.96 14.08
N GLY A 74 -16.53 -8.62 15.23
CA GLY A 74 -16.45 -9.36 16.50
C GLY A 74 -15.22 -9.03 17.33
N GLU A 75 -15.39 -8.72 18.63
CA GLU A 75 -14.30 -8.42 19.59
C GLU A 75 -13.30 -9.58 19.81
N SER A 76 -13.50 -10.73 19.13
CA SER A 76 -12.73 -11.97 19.32
C SER A 76 -12.21 -12.62 18.04
N SER A 77 -12.32 -11.98 16.86
CA SER A 77 -11.79 -12.57 15.63
C SER A 77 -10.26 -12.47 15.62
N SER A 78 -9.58 -13.61 15.39
CA SER A 78 -8.13 -13.64 15.19
C SER A 78 -7.74 -12.75 14.00
N PRO A 79 -6.55 -12.12 14.00
CA PRO A 79 -6.05 -11.42 12.82
C PRO A 79 -6.12 -12.35 11.61
N THR A 80 -6.71 -11.88 10.52
CA THR A 80 -6.74 -12.63 9.26
C THR A 80 -5.51 -12.24 8.46
N VAL A 81 -4.69 -13.21 8.08
CA VAL A 81 -3.49 -12.97 7.29
C VAL A 81 -3.87 -13.07 5.81
N LEU A 82 -3.60 -12.02 5.05
CA LEU A 82 -3.66 -12.05 3.59
C LEU A 82 -2.34 -12.65 3.09
N GLU A 83 -2.42 -13.86 2.55
CA GLU A 83 -1.28 -14.64 2.07
C GLU A 83 -1.20 -14.57 0.55
N PHE A 84 -0.06 -14.19 -0.01
CA PHE A 84 0.12 -14.14 -1.47
C PHE A 84 0.29 -15.56 -2.05
N ASP A 85 -0.52 -15.90 -3.06
CA ASP A 85 -0.50 -17.21 -3.76
C ASP A 85 0.91 -17.62 -4.23
N ASP A 86 1.68 -16.64 -4.72
CA ASP A 86 3.07 -16.80 -5.13
C ASP A 86 3.93 -15.66 -4.55
N PRO A 87 4.58 -15.89 -3.38
CA PRO A 87 5.40 -14.88 -2.72
C PRO A 87 6.55 -14.36 -3.57
N VAL A 88 7.10 -15.18 -4.48
CA VAL A 88 8.21 -14.77 -5.35
C VAL A 88 7.72 -13.77 -6.40
N THR A 89 6.61 -14.09 -7.06
CA THR A 89 6.00 -13.20 -8.05
C THR A 89 5.45 -11.93 -7.39
N ALA A 90 4.84 -12.04 -6.22
CA ALA A 90 4.37 -10.90 -5.43
C ALA A 90 5.51 -9.97 -5.01
N ALA A 91 6.62 -10.51 -4.49
CA ALA A 91 7.77 -9.70 -4.13
C ALA A 91 8.38 -8.99 -5.35
N ALA A 92 8.46 -9.64 -6.50
CA ALA A 92 8.96 -9.03 -7.73
C ALA A 92 8.04 -7.90 -8.23
N ALA A 93 6.72 -8.09 -8.20
CA ALA A 93 5.76 -7.06 -8.61
C ALA A 93 5.77 -5.85 -7.66
N ILE A 94 5.85 -6.08 -6.34
CA ILE A 94 5.94 -5.00 -5.34
C ILE A 94 7.27 -4.26 -5.47
N THR A 95 8.38 -4.96 -5.70
CA THR A 95 9.69 -4.32 -5.95
C THR A 95 9.64 -3.45 -7.20
N SER A 96 9.05 -3.95 -8.29
CA SER A 96 8.82 -3.20 -9.53
C SER A 96 7.90 -1.98 -9.31
N PHE A 97 6.88 -2.11 -8.46
CA PHE A 97 6.03 -0.99 -8.05
C PHE A 97 6.83 0.08 -7.29
N VAL A 98 7.67 -0.30 -6.33
CA VAL A 98 8.56 0.63 -5.61
C VAL A 98 9.52 1.33 -6.58
N GLU A 99 10.11 0.59 -7.52
CA GLU A 99 11.03 1.15 -8.52
C GLU A 99 10.33 2.07 -9.53
N LYS A 100 9.04 1.86 -9.82
CA LYS A 100 8.25 2.82 -10.62
C LYS A 100 7.95 4.09 -9.84
N LEU A 101 7.54 3.99 -8.58
CA LEU A 101 7.20 5.14 -7.74
C LEU A 101 8.42 5.94 -7.29
N VAL A 102 9.53 5.27 -7.06
CA VAL A 102 10.80 5.89 -6.68
C VAL A 102 11.88 5.23 -7.54
N PRO A 103 12.08 5.70 -8.78
CA PRO A 103 13.13 5.18 -9.64
C PRO A 103 14.52 5.37 -9.03
N ARG A 104 15.43 4.45 -9.33
CA ARG A 104 16.83 4.52 -8.86
C ARG A 104 17.47 5.84 -9.27
N GLU A 105 17.19 6.29 -10.50
CA GLU A 105 17.68 7.55 -11.05
C GLU A 105 17.16 8.74 -10.27
N TYR A 106 15.87 8.73 -9.88
CA TYR A 106 15.28 9.79 -9.07
C TYR A 106 15.91 9.83 -7.67
N LEU A 107 16.07 8.68 -7.01
CA LEU A 107 16.72 8.65 -5.69
C LEU A 107 18.17 9.13 -5.78
N ARG A 108 18.90 8.69 -6.81
CA ARG A 108 20.27 9.13 -7.07
C ARG A 108 20.32 10.64 -7.28
N GLU A 109 19.48 11.18 -8.16
CA GLU A 109 19.39 12.62 -8.43
C GLU A 109 19.10 13.42 -7.16
N LYS A 110 18.09 13.04 -6.37
CA LYS A 110 17.73 13.76 -5.14
C LYS A 110 18.79 13.66 -4.04
N ILE A 111 19.50 12.55 -3.93
CA ILE A 111 20.65 12.43 -3.02
C ILE A 111 21.82 13.29 -3.50
N GLU A 112 22.12 13.32 -4.80
CA GLU A 112 23.18 14.15 -5.37
C GLU A 112 22.87 15.65 -5.21
N GLU A 113 21.65 16.08 -5.52
CA GLU A 113 21.15 17.44 -5.26
C GLU A 113 21.23 17.79 -3.77
N GLY A 114 20.82 16.85 -2.91
CA GLY A 114 20.89 16.99 -1.46
C GLY A 114 22.33 17.20 -0.97
N LEU A 115 23.28 16.40 -1.46
CA LEU A 115 24.70 16.56 -1.14
C LEU A 115 25.25 17.90 -1.67
N HIS A 116 24.83 18.34 -2.85
CA HIS A 116 25.21 19.64 -3.43
C HIS A 116 24.68 20.84 -2.63
N GLY A 117 23.58 20.68 -1.90
CA GLY A 117 23.10 21.69 -0.95
C GLY A 117 23.76 21.58 0.44
N VAL A 118 23.68 20.40 1.05
CA VAL A 118 24.03 20.17 2.46
C VAL A 118 25.53 20.23 2.71
N VAL A 119 26.37 19.68 1.82
CA VAL A 119 27.83 19.64 2.05
C VAL A 119 28.43 21.05 2.05
N PRO A 120 28.14 21.95 1.07
CA PRO A 120 28.62 23.33 1.13
C PRO A 120 28.08 24.11 2.33
N TYR A 121 26.82 23.87 2.73
CA TYR A 121 26.22 24.50 3.92
C TYR A 121 26.96 24.09 5.20
N ALA A 122 27.16 22.78 5.41
CA ALA A 122 27.88 22.21 6.55
C ALA A 122 29.37 22.62 6.58
N ALA A 123 29.98 22.77 5.41
CA ALA A 123 31.34 23.30 5.27
C ALA A 123 31.44 24.82 5.52
N GLY A 124 30.30 25.51 5.70
CA GLY A 124 30.21 26.95 5.90
C GLY A 124 30.51 27.76 4.63
N GLN A 125 30.42 27.17 3.44
CA GLN A 125 30.59 27.84 2.15
C GLN A 125 29.32 28.54 1.68
N THR A 126 28.14 28.00 2.04
CA THR A 126 26.83 28.61 1.84
C THR A 126 26.12 28.82 3.18
N ASP A 127 25.26 29.83 3.24
CA ASP A 127 24.51 30.16 4.46
C ASP A 127 23.09 29.54 4.46
N GLU A 128 22.57 29.12 3.30
CA GLU A 128 21.25 28.50 3.10
C GLU A 128 21.34 27.34 2.09
N PHE A 129 20.38 26.41 2.12
CA PHE A 129 20.20 25.40 1.08
C PHE A 129 18.72 25.03 0.92
N LYS A 130 18.35 24.55 -0.28
CA LYS A 130 17.01 24.06 -0.59
C LYS A 130 17.13 22.75 -1.33
N ILE A 131 16.44 21.71 -0.87
CA ILE A 131 16.28 20.43 -1.58
C ILE A 131 14.81 20.28 -1.90
N ASP A 132 14.49 20.23 -3.18
CA ASP A 132 13.13 19.99 -3.64
C ASP A 132 12.98 18.50 -3.98
N LEU A 133 12.22 17.77 -3.17
CA LEU A 133 12.04 16.35 -3.40
C LEU A 133 11.09 16.08 -4.56
N GLU A 134 10.24 17.03 -4.97
CA GLU A 134 9.29 16.82 -6.08
C GLU A 134 8.38 15.59 -5.87
N VAL A 135 8.08 15.24 -4.60
CA VAL A 135 7.26 14.07 -4.21
C VAL A 135 5.89 14.08 -4.90
N GLN A 136 5.36 15.27 -5.20
CA GLN A 136 4.10 15.45 -5.91
C GLN A 136 4.06 14.74 -7.27
N ASP A 137 5.14 14.82 -8.03
CA ASP A 137 5.23 14.14 -9.33
C ASP A 137 5.18 12.62 -9.16
N ARG A 138 5.73 12.10 -8.06
CA ARG A 138 5.65 10.66 -7.70
C ARG A 138 4.25 10.26 -7.24
N VAL A 139 3.57 11.10 -6.47
CA VAL A 139 2.18 10.88 -6.07
C VAL A 139 1.23 10.90 -7.28
N ARG A 140 1.50 11.71 -8.30
CA ARG A 140 0.74 11.70 -9.56
C ARG A 140 0.85 10.38 -10.34
N GLU A 141 1.95 9.65 -10.18
CA GLU A 141 2.17 8.33 -10.80
C GLU A 141 1.55 7.17 -9.99
N LEU A 142 1.04 7.46 -8.79
CA LEU A 142 0.47 6.47 -7.87
C LEU A 142 -0.71 5.69 -8.48
N PRO A 143 -1.75 6.31 -9.06
CA PRO A 143 -2.93 5.57 -9.52
C PRO A 143 -2.59 4.51 -10.57
N ASP A 144 -1.77 4.86 -11.56
CA ASP A 144 -1.37 3.94 -12.63
C ASP A 144 -0.45 2.82 -12.13
N SER A 145 0.42 3.13 -11.18
CA SER A 145 1.29 2.14 -10.53
C SER A 145 0.48 1.15 -9.69
N VAL A 146 -0.49 1.64 -8.91
CA VAL A 146 -1.38 0.80 -8.09
C VAL A 146 -2.29 -0.05 -8.98
N ARG A 147 -2.87 0.50 -10.05
CA ARG A 147 -3.68 -0.27 -11.03
C ARG A 147 -2.91 -1.44 -11.61
N THR A 148 -1.65 -1.20 -11.99
CA THR A 148 -0.77 -2.24 -12.53
C THR A 148 -0.54 -3.33 -11.48
N LEU A 149 -0.19 -2.95 -10.24
CA LEU A 149 0.07 -3.88 -9.15
C LEU A 149 -1.17 -4.71 -8.78
N VAL A 150 -2.32 -4.06 -8.60
CA VAL A 150 -3.60 -4.72 -8.27
C VAL A 150 -3.97 -5.74 -9.35
N THR A 151 -3.75 -5.41 -10.61
CA THR A 151 -4.04 -6.31 -11.75
C THR A 151 -3.04 -7.47 -11.84
N GLU A 152 -1.74 -7.19 -11.74
CA GLU A 152 -0.68 -8.20 -11.83
C GLU A 152 -0.80 -9.25 -10.71
N LEU A 153 -1.14 -8.81 -9.51
CA LEU A 153 -1.29 -9.67 -8.33
C LEU A 153 -2.71 -10.16 -8.08
N ARG A 154 -3.70 -9.70 -8.88
CA ARG A 154 -5.13 -10.03 -8.69
C ARG A 154 -5.59 -9.77 -7.25
N LEU A 155 -5.12 -8.67 -6.64
CA LEU A 155 -5.31 -8.38 -5.22
C LEU A 155 -6.78 -8.34 -4.81
N VAL A 156 -7.66 -7.84 -5.67
CA VAL A 156 -9.11 -7.78 -5.38
C VAL A 156 -9.73 -9.18 -5.31
N GLN A 157 -9.26 -10.11 -6.13
CA GLN A 157 -9.73 -11.49 -6.03
C GLN A 157 -9.22 -12.15 -4.75
N GLN A 158 -7.95 -11.95 -4.41
CA GLN A 158 -7.35 -12.49 -3.19
C GLN A 158 -8.03 -11.91 -1.94
N LEU A 159 -8.27 -10.59 -1.90
CA LEU A 159 -9.08 -9.91 -0.88
C LEU A 159 -10.47 -10.53 -0.76
N THR A 160 -11.12 -10.84 -1.89
CA THR A 160 -12.45 -11.45 -1.88
C THR A 160 -12.40 -12.85 -1.27
N ASP A 161 -11.44 -13.67 -1.68
CA ASP A 161 -11.33 -15.07 -1.27
C ASP A 161 -10.86 -15.20 0.19
N ASP A 162 -9.93 -14.35 0.65
CA ASP A 162 -9.30 -14.44 1.98
C ASP A 162 -10.01 -13.61 3.07
N LEU A 163 -10.71 -12.53 2.70
CA LEU A 163 -11.36 -11.64 3.67
C LEU A 163 -12.88 -11.62 3.51
N ILE A 164 -13.40 -11.33 2.31
CA ILE A 164 -14.85 -11.13 2.12
C ILE A 164 -15.63 -12.43 2.29
N VAL A 165 -15.19 -13.53 1.66
CA VAL A 165 -15.88 -14.82 1.74
C VAL A 165 -15.93 -15.37 3.18
N PRO A 166 -14.82 -15.41 3.94
CA PRO A 166 -14.86 -15.85 5.33
C PRO A 166 -15.77 -14.98 6.21
N GLN A 167 -15.69 -13.66 6.08
CA GLN A 167 -16.56 -12.74 6.84
C GLN A 167 -18.04 -12.94 6.50
N MET A 168 -18.37 -13.09 5.21
CA MET A 168 -19.75 -13.35 4.79
C MET A 168 -20.26 -14.70 5.31
N SER A 169 -19.39 -15.71 5.35
CA SER A 169 -19.72 -17.01 5.94
C SER A 169 -19.97 -16.93 7.45
N GLU A 170 -19.17 -16.16 8.17
CA GLU A 170 -19.37 -15.91 9.61
C GLU A 170 -20.70 -15.18 9.84
N PHE A 171 -20.95 -14.09 9.12
CA PHE A 171 -22.19 -13.31 9.21
C PHE A 171 -23.44 -14.17 8.93
N ASN A 172 -23.42 -14.96 7.85
CA ASN A 172 -24.51 -15.87 7.51
C ASN A 172 -24.74 -16.96 8.58
N SER A 173 -23.68 -17.46 9.23
CA SER A 173 -23.83 -18.44 10.30
C SER A 173 -24.56 -17.88 11.52
N GLN A 174 -24.34 -16.60 11.84
CA GLN A 174 -24.95 -15.92 12.98
C GLN A 174 -26.44 -15.66 12.72
N ILE A 175 -26.78 -15.02 11.59
CA ILE A 175 -28.14 -14.59 11.28
C ILE A 175 -29.01 -15.77 10.85
N SER A 176 -28.50 -16.61 9.96
CA SER A 176 -29.34 -17.54 9.22
C SER A 176 -29.45 -18.91 9.88
N GLY A 177 -28.41 -19.35 10.61
CA GLY A 177 -28.40 -20.63 11.31
C GLY A 177 -29.30 -20.67 12.55
N SER A 178 -29.51 -19.53 13.21
CA SER A 178 -30.27 -19.45 14.47
C SER A 178 -31.60 -18.69 14.37
N GLY A 179 -31.74 -17.72 13.45
CA GLY A 179 -32.96 -16.94 13.27
C GLY A 179 -33.89 -17.50 12.18
N LEU A 180 -33.47 -17.42 10.91
CA LEU A 180 -34.33 -17.63 9.74
C LEU A 180 -34.35 -19.06 9.19
N GLY A 181 -33.42 -19.94 9.61
CA GLY A 181 -33.33 -21.32 9.11
C GLY A 181 -32.95 -21.43 7.63
N ILE A 182 -32.35 -20.39 7.05
CA ILE A 182 -31.88 -20.33 5.66
C ILE A 182 -30.37 -20.52 5.66
N GLU A 183 -29.90 -21.75 5.49
CA GLU A 183 -28.46 -22.01 5.50
C GLU A 183 -27.86 -21.92 4.09
N PHE A 184 -26.75 -21.18 3.96
CA PHE A 184 -25.92 -21.18 2.76
C PHE A 184 -24.72 -22.10 2.98
N THR A 185 -24.44 -22.93 1.98
CA THR A 185 -23.21 -23.72 1.92
C THR A 185 -22.01 -22.83 1.64
N GLN A 186 -20.80 -23.31 1.96
CA GLN A 186 -19.56 -22.57 1.67
C GLN A 186 -19.46 -22.16 0.19
N LYS A 187 -19.80 -23.07 -0.73
CA LYS A 187 -19.77 -22.79 -2.17
C LYS A 187 -20.80 -21.74 -2.58
N GLU A 188 -21.98 -21.75 -1.96
CA GLU A 188 -22.97 -20.69 -2.19
C GLU A 188 -22.49 -19.35 -1.64
N ASN A 189 -21.84 -19.31 -0.46
CA ASN A 189 -21.24 -18.09 0.08
C ASN A 189 -20.17 -17.51 -0.86
N GLU A 190 -19.28 -18.36 -1.38
CA GLU A 190 -18.28 -17.96 -2.38
C GLU A 190 -18.91 -17.36 -3.65
N THR A 191 -19.93 -18.04 -4.21
CA THR A 191 -20.65 -17.52 -5.38
C THR A 191 -21.39 -16.23 -5.07
N ASN A 192 -22.07 -16.14 -3.93
CA ASN A 192 -22.87 -14.99 -3.54
C ASN A 192 -21.99 -13.77 -3.25
N ALA A 193 -20.85 -13.94 -2.58
CA ALA A 193 -19.89 -12.87 -2.33
C ALA A 193 -19.44 -12.23 -3.64
N ARG A 194 -19.09 -13.05 -4.65
CA ARG A 194 -18.66 -12.59 -5.98
C ARG A 194 -19.79 -11.99 -6.83
N LEU A 195 -21.05 -12.31 -6.51
CA LEU A 195 -22.22 -11.69 -7.17
C LEU A 195 -22.54 -10.33 -6.55
N ILE A 196 -22.49 -10.23 -5.21
CA ILE A 196 -22.77 -8.99 -4.48
C ILE A 196 -21.65 -7.98 -4.75
N LEU A 197 -20.41 -8.40 -4.54
CA LEU A 197 -19.19 -7.60 -4.67
C LEU A 197 -18.32 -8.18 -5.80
N PRO A 198 -18.72 -8.01 -7.07
CA PRO A 198 -17.92 -8.52 -8.17
C PRO A 198 -16.57 -7.79 -8.22
N PRO A 199 -15.46 -8.49 -8.56
CA PRO A 199 -14.12 -7.89 -8.53
C PRO A 199 -14.03 -6.57 -9.29
N GLU A 200 -14.64 -6.48 -10.48
CA GLU A 200 -14.65 -5.26 -11.29
C GLU A 200 -15.31 -4.07 -10.60
N TRP A 201 -16.33 -4.29 -9.76
CA TRP A 201 -16.98 -3.22 -9.01
C TRP A 201 -16.10 -2.76 -7.85
N VAL A 202 -15.45 -3.68 -7.13
CA VAL A 202 -14.52 -3.35 -6.05
C VAL A 202 -13.30 -2.58 -6.59
N GLU A 203 -12.75 -3.02 -7.73
CA GLU A 203 -11.69 -2.32 -8.45
C GLU A 203 -12.10 -0.90 -8.85
N GLU A 204 -13.32 -0.71 -9.35
CA GLU A 204 -13.84 0.62 -9.69
C GLU A 204 -13.91 1.54 -8.47
N GLN A 205 -14.40 1.05 -7.33
CA GLN A 205 -14.45 1.85 -6.10
C GLN A 205 -13.04 2.20 -5.61
N LEU A 206 -12.10 1.25 -5.63
CA LEU A 206 -10.71 1.46 -5.24
C LEU A 206 -10.03 2.51 -6.13
N PHE A 207 -10.12 2.37 -7.45
CA PHE A 207 -9.43 3.27 -8.37
C PHE A 207 -10.04 4.67 -8.40
N HIS A 208 -11.37 4.78 -8.28
CA HIS A 208 -12.02 6.08 -8.11
C HIS A 208 -11.55 6.78 -6.83
N THR A 209 -11.46 6.02 -5.72
CA THR A 209 -10.95 6.53 -4.44
C THR A 209 -9.51 7.02 -4.56
N LEU A 210 -8.66 6.24 -5.22
CA LEU A 210 -7.25 6.58 -5.43
C LEU A 210 -7.08 7.82 -6.31
N ASP A 211 -7.88 7.99 -7.37
CA ASP A 211 -7.81 9.18 -8.23
C ASP A 211 -8.19 10.46 -7.47
N GLU A 212 -9.25 10.42 -6.66
CA GLU A 212 -9.65 11.55 -5.82
C GLU A 212 -8.58 11.85 -4.75
N LEU A 213 -8.08 10.82 -4.07
CA LEU A 213 -7.00 10.94 -3.10
C LEU A 213 -5.76 11.57 -3.71
N THR A 214 -5.31 11.11 -4.87
CA THR A 214 -4.13 11.68 -5.55
C THR A 214 -4.33 13.15 -5.87
N THR A 215 -5.52 13.55 -6.32
CA THR A 215 -5.83 14.97 -6.61
C THR A 215 -5.73 15.83 -5.35
N TYR A 216 -6.22 15.32 -4.22
CA TYR A 216 -6.09 15.99 -2.92
C TYR A 216 -4.64 16.04 -2.41
N LEU A 217 -3.93 14.91 -2.41
CA LEU A 217 -2.56 14.79 -1.88
C LEU A 217 -1.55 15.66 -2.64
N VAL A 218 -1.80 15.93 -3.93
CA VAL A 218 -0.95 16.80 -4.75
C VAL A 218 -1.34 18.28 -4.62
N GLY A 219 -2.42 18.60 -3.91
CA GLY A 219 -2.90 19.98 -3.72
C GLY A 219 -3.68 20.54 -4.91
N ASP A 220 -4.13 19.69 -5.83
CA ASP A 220 -5.01 20.11 -6.94
C ASP A 220 -6.48 20.27 -6.48
N SER A 221 -6.81 19.82 -5.28
CA SER A 221 -8.10 19.99 -4.61
C SER A 221 -7.92 20.32 -3.13
N ASP A 222 -8.77 21.22 -2.59
CA ASP A 222 -8.79 21.59 -1.16
C ASP A 222 -9.37 20.49 -0.25
N GLY A 223 -9.93 19.42 -0.83
CA GLY A 223 -10.52 18.29 -0.11
C GLY A 223 -10.98 17.20 -1.07
N PHE A 224 -11.39 16.04 -0.55
CA PHE A 224 -12.00 14.97 -1.33
C PHE A 224 -13.16 14.32 -0.57
N SER A 225 -14.05 13.67 -1.32
CA SER A 225 -15.23 13.00 -0.74
C SER A 225 -15.68 11.89 -1.68
N VAL A 226 -15.23 10.68 -1.39
CA VAL A 226 -15.63 9.49 -2.14
C VAL A 226 -16.92 8.95 -1.53
N LEU A 227 -17.90 8.63 -2.38
CA LEU A 227 -19.15 8.02 -1.97
C LEU A 227 -19.31 6.64 -2.63
N ILE A 228 -19.29 5.58 -1.83
CA ILE A 228 -19.56 4.20 -2.27
C ILE A 228 -21.03 3.90 -2.04
N LYS A 229 -21.78 3.68 -3.13
CA LYS A 229 -23.20 3.35 -3.08
C LYS A 229 -23.44 1.85 -2.93
N LEU A 230 -24.38 1.48 -2.07
CA LEU A 230 -24.75 0.08 -1.80
C LEU A 230 -26.14 -0.32 -2.30
N GLU A 231 -26.92 0.63 -2.82
CA GLU A 231 -28.31 0.43 -3.31
C GLU A 231 -28.42 -0.83 -4.21
N ASP A 232 -27.63 -0.89 -5.29
CA ASP A 232 -27.63 -2.03 -6.22
C ASP A 232 -27.24 -3.36 -5.55
N ARG A 233 -26.39 -3.30 -4.52
CA ARG A 233 -25.91 -4.48 -3.79
C ARG A 233 -27.03 -5.09 -2.96
N VAL A 234 -27.90 -4.27 -2.38
CA VAL A 234 -29.08 -4.71 -1.63
C VAL A 234 -30.09 -5.40 -2.54
N VAL A 235 -30.32 -4.87 -3.74
CA VAL A 235 -31.20 -5.52 -4.73
C VAL A 235 -30.68 -6.91 -5.09
N ILE A 236 -29.37 -7.05 -5.31
CA ILE A 236 -28.74 -8.36 -5.59
C ILE A 236 -28.91 -9.32 -4.40
N ILE A 237 -28.73 -8.85 -3.16
CA ILE A 237 -28.96 -9.65 -1.95
C ILE A 237 -30.42 -10.14 -1.89
N GLY A 238 -31.38 -9.26 -2.20
CA GLY A 238 -32.79 -9.62 -2.27
C GLY A 238 -33.07 -10.76 -3.25
N GLU A 239 -32.52 -10.69 -4.48
CA GLU A 239 -32.67 -11.75 -5.47
C GLU A 239 -32.01 -13.07 -5.03
N ILE A 240 -30.82 -13.02 -4.42
CA ILE A 240 -30.15 -14.20 -3.85
C ILE A 240 -31.03 -14.89 -2.79
N LEU A 241 -31.68 -14.12 -1.92
CA LEU A 241 -32.59 -14.65 -0.90
C LEU A 241 -33.83 -15.30 -1.53
N LYS A 242 -34.44 -14.68 -2.54
CA LYS A 242 -35.59 -15.23 -3.27
C LYS A 242 -35.24 -16.54 -3.97
N ASP A 243 -34.08 -16.59 -4.62
CA ASP A 243 -33.58 -17.79 -5.30
C ASP A 243 -33.36 -18.93 -4.31
N LYS A 244 -32.74 -18.64 -3.15
CA LYS A 244 -32.49 -19.63 -2.09
C LYS A 244 -33.78 -20.21 -1.50
N ILE A 245 -34.77 -19.36 -1.27
CA ILE A 245 -36.09 -19.79 -0.78
C ILE A 245 -36.84 -20.61 -1.85
N SER A 246 -36.66 -20.27 -3.12
CA SER A 246 -37.29 -20.93 -4.25
C SER A 246 -36.72 -22.32 -4.55
N SER A 247 -35.40 -22.50 -4.48
CA SER A 247 -34.73 -23.75 -4.89
C SER A 247 -35.02 -24.92 -3.95
N ASP A 248 -35.10 -24.65 -2.64
CA ASP A 248 -35.02 -25.70 -1.63
C ASP A 248 -36.39 -26.06 -1.00
N ASN A 249 -37.46 -25.37 -1.43
CA ASN A 249 -38.74 -25.30 -0.72
C ASN A 249 -38.56 -25.02 0.79
N THR A 250 -37.46 -24.34 1.15
CA THR A 250 -37.04 -24.14 2.54
C THR A 250 -38.06 -23.34 3.30
N LEU A 251 -38.56 -22.24 2.74
CA LEU A 251 -39.62 -21.44 3.37
C LEU A 251 -40.87 -22.27 3.62
N TYR A 252 -41.31 -23.07 2.65
CA TYR A 252 -42.48 -23.93 2.81
C TYR A 252 -42.27 -24.95 3.95
N LYS A 253 -41.14 -25.66 3.94
CA LYS A 253 -40.80 -26.63 5.00
C LYS A 253 -40.68 -25.97 6.38
N LEU A 254 -40.07 -24.79 6.44
CA LEU A 254 -39.85 -24.05 7.68
C LEU A 254 -41.17 -23.53 8.25
N VAL A 255 -42.00 -22.88 7.43
CA VAL A 255 -43.34 -22.41 7.83
C VAL A 255 -44.17 -23.58 8.34
N PHE A 256 -44.17 -24.72 7.65
CA PHE A 256 -44.90 -25.89 8.12
C PHE A 256 -44.34 -26.46 9.42
N ALA A 257 -43.04 -26.73 9.49
CA ALA A 257 -42.42 -27.37 10.66
C ALA A 257 -42.39 -26.46 11.91
N LYS A 258 -42.25 -25.14 11.75
CA LYS A 258 -42.06 -24.19 12.86
C LYS A 258 -43.33 -23.45 13.26
N VAL A 259 -44.26 -23.25 12.32
CA VAL A 259 -45.47 -22.42 12.55
C VAL A 259 -46.73 -23.28 12.48
N ILE A 260 -46.94 -24.00 11.38
CA ILE A 260 -48.19 -24.74 11.14
C ILE A 260 -48.28 -25.98 12.03
N ASP A 261 -47.31 -26.88 12.02
CA ASP A 261 -47.34 -28.13 12.79
C ASP A 261 -47.50 -27.87 14.30
N PRO A 262 -46.74 -26.95 14.94
CA PRO A 262 -46.94 -26.65 16.36
C PRO A 262 -48.29 -26.00 16.66
N ALA A 263 -48.83 -25.20 15.73
CA ALA A 263 -50.17 -24.62 15.88
C ALA A 263 -51.26 -25.69 15.77
N ILE A 264 -51.12 -26.63 14.82
CA ILE A 264 -52.02 -27.77 14.67
C ILE A 264 -51.96 -28.65 15.92
N GLN A 265 -50.78 -28.99 16.43
CA GLN A 265 -50.62 -29.79 17.65
C GLN A 265 -51.33 -29.20 18.85
N ARG A 266 -51.10 -27.91 19.14
CA ARG A 266 -51.80 -27.22 20.25
C ARG A 266 -53.32 -27.26 20.08
N THR A 267 -53.79 -27.19 18.85
CA THR A 267 -55.22 -27.17 18.53
C THR A 267 -55.84 -28.56 18.64
N VAL A 268 -55.14 -29.59 18.17
CA VAL A 268 -55.54 -31.00 18.27
C VAL A 268 -55.59 -31.46 19.73
N ASP A 269 -54.62 -31.03 20.54
CA ASP A 269 -54.56 -31.30 21.98
C ASP A 269 -55.71 -30.66 22.78
N GLN A 270 -56.24 -29.53 22.30
CA GLN A 270 -57.29 -28.78 23.00
C GLN A 270 -58.71 -29.28 22.71
N SER A 271 -59.03 -29.69 21.48
CA SER A 271 -60.16 -30.57 21.11
C SER A 271 -60.33 -30.64 19.58
N THR A 272 -60.34 -31.84 18.99
CA THR A 272 -60.67 -32.06 17.56
C THR A 272 -62.12 -32.47 17.30
N SER A 273 -62.99 -32.43 18.32
CA SER A 273 -64.38 -32.84 18.13
C SER A 273 -65.16 -31.76 17.39
N VAL A 274 -65.42 -32.01 16.12
CA VAL A 274 -66.29 -31.18 15.27
C VAL A 274 -67.78 -31.52 15.46
N GLY A 275 -68.10 -32.22 16.55
CA GLY A 275 -69.44 -32.65 16.93
C GLY A 275 -69.83 -34.04 16.41
N PHE A 276 -70.92 -34.58 16.98
CA PHE A 276 -71.59 -35.80 16.51
C PHE A 276 -70.70 -37.06 16.36
N GLY A 277 -69.71 -37.22 17.25
CA GLY A 277 -68.81 -38.39 17.25
C GLY A 277 -67.73 -38.34 16.16
N VAL A 278 -67.63 -37.23 15.42
CA VAL A 278 -66.59 -36.99 14.44
C VAL A 278 -65.44 -36.23 15.09
N SER A 279 -64.22 -36.72 14.89
CA SER A 279 -62.98 -36.06 15.26
C SER A 279 -62.05 -36.00 14.06
N LEU A 280 -61.36 -34.88 13.90
CA LEU A 280 -60.30 -34.71 12.92
C LEU A 280 -58.97 -35.20 13.51
N THR A 281 -58.14 -35.83 12.69
CA THR A 281 -56.76 -36.19 13.08
C THR A 281 -55.81 -35.03 12.75
N GLU A 282 -54.61 -35.05 13.34
CA GLU A 282 -53.55 -34.09 13.03
C GLU A 282 -53.22 -34.10 11.52
N GLN A 283 -52.96 -35.29 10.96
CA GLN A 283 -52.66 -35.46 9.54
C GLN A 283 -53.75 -34.88 8.62
N GLU A 284 -55.02 -35.09 8.97
CA GLU A 284 -56.14 -34.60 8.18
C GLU A 284 -56.27 -33.07 8.19
N VAL A 285 -55.91 -32.44 9.31
CA VAL A 285 -55.86 -30.98 9.40
C VAL A 285 -54.66 -30.46 8.62
N THR A 286 -53.50 -31.12 8.71
CA THR A 286 -52.31 -30.79 7.91
C THR A 286 -52.59 -30.89 6.41
N ASP A 287 -53.18 -31.99 5.94
CA ASP A 287 -53.54 -32.18 4.52
C ASP A 287 -54.50 -31.09 4.03
N ALA A 288 -55.45 -30.67 4.88
CA ALA A 288 -56.37 -29.58 4.56
C ALA A 288 -55.67 -28.21 4.52
N VAL A 289 -54.67 -27.98 5.37
CA VAL A 289 -53.87 -26.74 5.39
C VAL A 289 -52.93 -26.68 4.19
N GLU A 290 -52.28 -27.79 3.81
CA GLU A 290 -51.45 -27.87 2.59
C GLU A 290 -52.27 -27.54 1.33
N LEU A 291 -53.53 -27.96 1.29
CA LEU A 291 -54.42 -27.68 0.16
C LEU A 291 -54.75 -26.20 0.00
N ILE A 292 -54.85 -25.44 1.09
CA ILE A 292 -55.23 -24.02 1.05
C ILE A 292 -54.03 -23.08 0.97
N ALA A 293 -52.85 -23.51 1.42
CA ALA A 293 -51.60 -22.78 1.33
C ALA A 293 -50.60 -23.57 0.48
N PRO A 294 -50.83 -23.70 -0.84
CA PRO A 294 -49.93 -24.48 -1.69
C PRO A 294 -48.53 -23.84 -1.77
N PRO A 295 -47.48 -24.61 -2.10
CA PRO A 295 -46.11 -24.12 -2.14
C PRO A 295 -45.92 -22.86 -2.98
N GLU A 296 -46.58 -22.72 -4.14
CA GLU A 296 -46.46 -21.51 -4.96
C GLU A 296 -47.04 -20.27 -4.28
N TRP A 297 -48.09 -20.42 -3.48
CA TRP A 297 -48.71 -19.30 -2.78
C TRP A 297 -47.85 -18.84 -1.60
N VAL A 298 -47.30 -19.79 -0.82
CA VAL A 298 -46.36 -19.48 0.27
C VAL A 298 -45.11 -18.81 -0.28
N ARG A 299 -44.59 -19.28 -1.43
CA ARG A 299 -43.44 -18.68 -2.10
C ARG A 299 -43.70 -17.24 -2.54
N GLY A 300 -44.83 -16.97 -3.19
CA GLY A 300 -45.15 -15.61 -3.64
C GLY A 300 -45.23 -14.58 -2.50
N HIS A 301 -45.66 -15.02 -1.31
CA HIS A 301 -45.59 -14.15 -0.12
C HIS A 301 -44.19 -14.06 0.48
N GLY A 302 -43.36 -15.11 0.39
CA GLY A 302 -41.94 -15.04 0.71
C GLY A 302 -41.20 -14.00 -0.13
N ASP A 303 -41.44 -14.00 -1.44
CA ASP A 303 -40.84 -13.04 -2.37
C ASP A 303 -41.29 -11.61 -2.03
N GLY A 304 -42.59 -11.41 -1.79
CA GLY A 304 -43.12 -10.09 -1.42
C GLY A 304 -42.63 -9.57 -0.07
N VAL A 305 -42.33 -10.46 0.88
CA VAL A 305 -41.68 -10.09 2.15
C VAL A 305 -40.25 -9.61 1.92
N ILE A 306 -39.50 -10.27 1.03
CA ILE A 306 -38.13 -9.85 0.68
C ILE A 306 -38.17 -8.54 -0.09
N ASP A 307 -39.12 -8.35 -1.00
CA ASP A 307 -39.34 -7.08 -1.71
C ASP A 307 -39.58 -5.94 -0.72
N ALA A 308 -40.49 -6.12 0.25
CA ALA A 308 -40.75 -5.11 1.26
C ALA A 308 -39.52 -4.80 2.14
N LEU A 309 -38.66 -5.79 2.41
CA LEU A 309 -37.40 -5.58 3.11
C LEU A 309 -36.40 -4.80 2.24
N VAL A 310 -36.29 -5.12 0.95
CA VAL A 310 -35.42 -4.39 0.01
C VAL A 310 -35.89 -2.94 -0.12
N ASP A 311 -37.18 -2.70 -0.33
CA ASP A 311 -37.77 -1.35 -0.43
C ASP A 311 -37.52 -0.54 0.85
N TYR A 312 -37.65 -1.17 2.02
CA TYR A 312 -37.31 -0.55 3.31
C TYR A 312 -35.83 -0.18 3.39
N LEU A 313 -34.91 -1.10 3.03
CA LEU A 313 -33.47 -0.87 3.07
C LEU A 313 -33.01 0.20 2.08
N LEU A 314 -33.64 0.28 0.90
CA LEU A 314 -33.41 1.33 -0.08
C LEU A 314 -33.97 2.69 0.35
N GLY A 315 -34.84 2.72 1.37
CA GLY A 315 -35.51 3.94 1.83
C GLY A 315 -36.71 4.35 0.97
N ASP A 316 -37.17 3.47 0.08
CA ASP A 316 -38.39 3.71 -0.71
C ASP A 316 -39.65 3.68 0.19
N GLU A 317 -39.59 2.92 1.28
CA GLU A 317 -40.61 2.88 2.34
C GLU A 317 -40.00 3.22 3.70
N ASP A 318 -40.68 4.05 4.49
CA ASP A 318 -40.20 4.50 5.81
C ASP A 318 -40.17 3.37 6.85
N ASP A 319 -41.15 2.46 6.77
CA ASP A 319 -41.38 1.36 7.70
C ASP A 319 -41.54 0.03 6.94
N LEU A 320 -40.92 -1.04 7.44
CA LEU A 320 -41.15 -2.38 6.89
C LEU A 320 -42.52 -2.88 7.33
N ASN A 321 -43.48 -2.89 6.41
CA ASN A 321 -44.83 -3.42 6.61
C ASN A 321 -45.27 -4.27 5.41
N TYR A 322 -45.42 -5.57 5.61
CA TYR A 322 -45.98 -6.48 4.60
C TYR A 322 -47.19 -7.22 5.15
N SER A 323 -48.27 -7.27 4.39
CA SER A 323 -49.51 -7.92 4.84
C SER A 323 -50.01 -8.98 3.88
N VAL A 324 -50.43 -10.11 4.45
CA VAL A 324 -51.01 -11.25 3.75
C VAL A 324 -52.50 -11.35 4.08
N ASP A 325 -53.34 -11.13 3.07
CA ASP A 325 -54.78 -11.36 3.18
C ASP A 325 -55.09 -12.86 3.25
N MET A 326 -55.59 -13.30 4.40
CA MET A 326 -55.95 -14.69 4.65
C MET A 326 -57.44 -14.97 4.41
N THR A 327 -58.25 -13.97 4.05
CA THR A 327 -59.71 -14.09 3.97
C THR A 327 -60.15 -15.20 3.02
N ALA A 328 -59.57 -15.25 1.81
CA ALA A 328 -59.89 -16.28 0.83
C ALA A 328 -59.40 -17.67 1.27
N ARG A 329 -58.20 -17.75 1.87
CA ARG A 329 -57.60 -19.01 2.35
C ARG A 329 -58.38 -19.58 3.53
N LYS A 330 -58.77 -18.73 4.47
CA LYS A 330 -59.61 -19.02 5.62
C LYS A 330 -60.99 -19.55 5.20
N ALA A 331 -61.63 -18.92 4.22
CA ALA A 331 -62.90 -19.40 3.67
C ALA A 331 -62.75 -20.74 2.93
N ALA A 332 -61.65 -20.95 2.22
CA ALA A 332 -61.34 -22.24 1.58
C ALA A 332 -61.10 -23.34 2.62
N ALA A 333 -60.34 -23.07 3.69
CA ALA A 333 -60.08 -24.02 4.78
C ALA A 333 -61.36 -24.49 5.44
N ALA A 334 -62.28 -23.56 5.71
CA ALA A 334 -63.58 -23.90 6.28
C ALA A 334 -64.34 -24.88 5.37
N LYS A 335 -64.37 -24.65 4.05
CA LYS A 335 -65.04 -25.55 3.11
C LYS A 335 -64.41 -26.94 3.04
N GLU A 336 -63.08 -27.02 3.01
CA GLU A 336 -62.37 -28.30 2.93
C GLU A 336 -62.55 -29.12 4.21
N LEU A 337 -62.42 -28.49 5.38
CA LEU A 337 -62.65 -29.15 6.66
C LEU A 337 -64.13 -29.56 6.84
N GLN A 338 -65.08 -28.75 6.34
CA GLN A 338 -66.50 -29.11 6.30
C GLN A 338 -66.74 -30.35 5.42
N ALA A 339 -66.14 -30.40 4.23
CA ALA A 339 -66.25 -31.54 3.32
C ALA A 339 -65.70 -32.81 3.97
N LEU A 340 -64.54 -32.72 4.62
CA LEU A 340 -63.94 -33.83 5.35
C LEU A 340 -64.80 -34.28 6.53
N ALA A 341 -65.31 -33.35 7.33
CA ALA A 341 -66.21 -33.65 8.45
C ALA A 341 -67.49 -34.35 7.98
N ARG A 342 -68.06 -33.97 6.82
CA ARG A 342 -69.22 -34.63 6.21
C ARG A 342 -68.91 -36.06 5.77
N ILE A 343 -67.77 -36.29 5.13
CA ILE A 343 -67.34 -37.64 4.73
C ILE A 343 -67.21 -38.54 5.95
N LYS A 344 -66.58 -38.04 7.02
CA LYS A 344 -66.44 -38.78 8.28
C LYS A 344 -67.77 -39.00 9.00
N LEU A 345 -68.67 -38.04 8.97
CA LEU A 345 -70.01 -38.19 9.54
C LEU A 345 -70.78 -39.31 8.83
N VAL A 346 -70.72 -39.37 7.49
CA VAL A 346 -71.32 -40.46 6.71
C VAL A 346 -70.71 -41.80 7.12
N SER A 347 -69.38 -41.91 7.16
CA SER A 347 -68.70 -43.15 7.56
C SER A 347 -69.05 -43.58 8.99
N THR A 348 -69.13 -42.62 9.92
CA THR A 348 -69.54 -42.86 11.32
C THR A 348 -70.96 -43.40 11.40
N LEU A 349 -71.89 -42.80 10.64
CA LEU A 349 -73.27 -43.26 10.56
C LEU A 349 -73.35 -44.64 9.91
N GLU A 350 -72.66 -44.91 8.80
CA GLU A 350 -72.66 -46.22 8.14
C GLU A 350 -72.08 -47.34 9.02
N SER A 351 -71.10 -47.04 9.86
CA SER A 351 -70.51 -47.98 10.82
C SER A 351 -71.37 -48.23 12.06
N THR A 352 -72.44 -47.45 12.24
CA THR A 352 -73.34 -47.55 13.41
C THR A 352 -74.22 -48.80 13.28
N PRO A 353 -74.30 -49.65 14.34
CA PRO A 353 -75.02 -50.92 14.26
C PRO A 353 -76.53 -50.75 14.00
N ALA A 354 -77.13 -51.74 13.34
CA ALA A 354 -78.57 -51.76 13.09
C ALA A 354 -79.39 -51.86 14.38
N CYS A 355 -80.51 -51.13 14.48
CA CYS A 355 -81.38 -51.20 15.65
C CYS A 355 -82.01 -52.59 15.81
N THR A 356 -81.78 -53.23 16.97
CA THR A 356 -82.27 -54.58 17.28
C THR A 356 -83.72 -54.62 17.77
N SER A 357 -84.33 -53.47 18.07
CA SER A 357 -85.73 -53.37 18.52
C SER A 357 -86.39 -52.06 18.09
N SER A 358 -87.73 -52.05 18.05
CA SER A 358 -88.54 -50.85 17.77
C SER A 358 -88.38 -49.75 18.82
N ALA A 359 -88.18 -50.13 20.09
CA ALA A 359 -87.86 -49.19 21.17
C ALA A 359 -86.50 -48.50 20.95
N ALA A 360 -85.50 -49.25 20.48
CA ALA A 360 -84.19 -48.70 20.14
C ALA A 360 -84.26 -47.75 18.92
N ALA A 361 -85.06 -48.09 17.90
CA ALA A 361 -85.28 -47.22 16.74
C ALA A 361 -85.96 -45.89 17.12
N PHE A 362 -86.95 -45.92 18.02
CA PHE A 362 -87.59 -44.71 18.54
C PHE A 362 -86.62 -43.84 19.37
N ALA A 363 -85.82 -44.47 20.23
CA ALA A 363 -84.78 -43.78 21.01
C ALA A 363 -83.71 -43.15 20.12
N ALA A 364 -83.26 -43.85 19.08
CA ALA A 364 -82.33 -43.34 18.08
C ALA A 364 -82.92 -42.15 17.30
N THR A 365 -84.21 -42.19 16.94
CA THR A 365 -84.88 -41.09 16.24
C THR A 365 -84.97 -39.84 17.13
N LYS A 366 -85.28 -40.04 18.41
CA LYS A 366 -85.28 -38.96 19.41
C LYS A 366 -83.87 -38.41 19.64
N ALA A 367 -82.83 -39.25 19.60
CA ALA A 367 -81.44 -38.82 19.71
C ALA A 367 -81.04 -37.92 18.53
N VAL A 368 -81.34 -38.32 17.30
CA VAL A 368 -81.12 -37.50 16.09
C VAL A 368 -81.84 -36.16 16.18
N ALA A 369 -83.13 -36.17 16.52
CA ALA A 369 -83.91 -34.94 16.71
C ALA A 369 -83.38 -34.04 17.83
N SER A 370 -82.69 -34.62 18.83
CA SER A 370 -82.09 -33.89 19.95
C SER A 370 -80.62 -33.51 19.69
N GLY A 371 -80.09 -33.73 18.49
CA GLY A 371 -78.69 -33.42 18.18
C GLY A 371 -77.67 -34.37 18.82
N LYS A 372 -78.05 -35.61 19.14
CA LYS A 372 -77.15 -36.61 19.75
C LYS A 372 -76.94 -37.78 18.78
N VAL A 373 -75.72 -38.31 18.75
CA VAL A 373 -75.38 -39.50 17.94
C VAL A 373 -76.28 -40.66 18.35
N PRO A 374 -77.05 -41.24 17.42
CA PRO A 374 -77.93 -42.36 17.75
C PRO A 374 -77.09 -43.62 18.04
N PRO A 375 -77.44 -44.43 19.07
CA PRO A 375 -76.69 -45.64 19.40
C PRO A 375 -76.92 -46.80 18.41
N CYS A 376 -77.90 -46.66 17.50
CA CYS A 376 -78.21 -47.61 16.43
C CYS A 376 -78.93 -46.90 15.28
N LEU A 377 -78.95 -47.48 14.08
CA LEU A 377 -79.70 -46.95 12.92
C LEU A 377 -80.73 -47.95 12.39
N SER A 378 -81.90 -47.45 11.97
CA SER A 378 -82.98 -48.27 11.39
C SER A 378 -83.00 -48.28 9.85
N GLY A 379 -81.86 -48.06 9.20
CA GLY A 379 -81.69 -48.11 7.73
C GLY A 379 -81.65 -46.73 7.04
N GLY A 380 -81.60 -46.73 5.70
CA GLY A 380 -81.33 -45.55 4.84
C GLY A 380 -82.13 -44.27 5.14
N PRO A 381 -83.46 -44.31 5.39
CA PRO A 381 -84.24 -43.10 5.70
C PRO A 381 -83.77 -42.37 6.97
N MET A 382 -83.23 -43.11 7.95
CA MET A 382 -82.71 -42.55 9.20
C MET A 382 -81.35 -41.90 9.02
N ILE A 383 -80.52 -42.42 8.09
CA ILE A 383 -79.24 -41.80 7.72
C ILE A 383 -79.49 -40.43 7.09
N ASN A 384 -80.44 -40.33 6.17
CA ASN A 384 -80.80 -39.03 5.56
C ASN A 384 -81.30 -38.03 6.60
N LEU A 385 -82.15 -38.47 7.53
CA LEU A 385 -82.64 -37.63 8.63
C LEU A 385 -81.50 -37.17 9.56
N ALA A 386 -80.52 -38.03 9.82
CA ALA A 386 -79.34 -37.69 10.61
C ALA A 386 -78.43 -36.68 9.88
N LEU A 387 -78.21 -36.86 8.58
CA LEU A 387 -77.44 -35.93 7.77
C LEU A 387 -78.10 -34.54 7.70
N GLU A 388 -79.41 -34.47 7.46
CA GLU A 388 -80.16 -33.21 7.45
C GLU A 388 -80.09 -32.47 8.80
N ALA A 389 -80.10 -33.20 9.91
CA ALA A 389 -80.06 -32.62 11.26
C ALA A 389 -78.66 -32.20 11.71
N PHE A 390 -77.62 -32.94 11.33
CA PHE A 390 -76.26 -32.77 11.87
C PHE A 390 -75.37 -31.91 10.96
N VAL A 391 -75.48 -32.04 9.63
CA VAL A 391 -74.58 -31.36 8.68
C VAL A 391 -74.58 -29.84 8.88
N PRO A 392 -75.73 -29.12 8.95
CA PRO A 392 -75.69 -27.66 9.12
C PRO A 392 -75.06 -27.19 10.44
N LYS A 393 -75.24 -27.96 11.52
CA LYS A 393 -74.67 -27.63 12.84
C LYS A 393 -73.16 -27.89 12.86
N MET A 394 -72.74 -28.99 12.27
CA MET A 394 -71.33 -29.34 12.12
C MET A 394 -70.62 -28.33 11.21
N ASP A 395 -71.24 -27.93 10.10
CA ASP A 395 -70.68 -26.92 9.20
C ASP A 395 -70.46 -25.59 9.92
N GLN A 396 -71.44 -25.14 10.69
CA GLN A 396 -71.36 -23.92 11.49
C GLN A 396 -70.29 -24.02 12.59
N GLN A 397 -70.13 -25.20 13.21
CA GLN A 397 -69.08 -25.43 14.21
C GLN A 397 -67.69 -25.39 13.59
N VAL A 398 -67.49 -26.05 12.45
CA VAL A 398 -66.22 -26.03 11.71
C VAL A 398 -65.91 -24.61 11.23
N GLU A 399 -66.89 -23.90 10.68
CA GLU A 399 -66.73 -22.52 10.24
C GLU A 399 -66.38 -21.60 11.41
N SER A 400 -67.12 -21.64 12.51
CA SER A 400 -66.82 -20.84 13.69
C SER A 400 -65.44 -21.14 14.26
N PHE A 401 -65.02 -22.40 14.21
CA PHE A 401 -63.69 -22.82 14.66
C PHE A 401 -62.59 -22.23 13.78
N VAL A 402 -62.64 -22.46 12.46
CA VAL A 402 -61.67 -21.88 11.50
C VAL A 402 -61.66 -20.36 11.58
N MET A 403 -62.84 -19.76 11.74
CA MET A 403 -62.97 -18.31 11.82
C MET A 403 -62.34 -17.71 13.07
N SER A 404 -62.27 -18.48 14.16
CA SER A 404 -61.64 -18.06 15.42
C SER A 404 -60.14 -18.29 15.48
N GLN A 405 -59.63 -19.32 14.78
CA GLN A 405 -58.23 -19.75 14.90
C GLN A 405 -57.31 -19.13 13.86
N ILE A 406 -57.78 -18.92 12.63
CA ILE A 406 -56.98 -18.32 11.56
C ILE A 406 -57.27 -16.82 11.52
N PRO A 407 -56.27 -15.91 11.62
CA PRO A 407 -56.51 -14.48 11.48
C PRO A 407 -57.00 -14.13 10.07
N GLY A 408 -57.67 -12.98 9.92
CA GLY A 408 -58.09 -12.49 8.59
C GLY A 408 -56.93 -11.92 7.77
N GLU A 409 -55.87 -11.50 8.47
CA GLU A 409 -54.71 -10.82 7.93
C GLU A 409 -53.49 -11.24 8.76
N ILE A 410 -52.37 -11.49 8.11
CA ILE A 410 -51.07 -11.71 8.77
C ILE A 410 -50.18 -10.55 8.34
N ALA A 411 -49.86 -9.66 9.28
CA ALA A 411 -48.94 -8.56 9.06
C ALA A 411 -47.54 -8.94 9.56
N TYR A 412 -46.53 -8.56 8.80
CA TYR A 412 -45.12 -8.66 9.10
C TYR A 412 -44.56 -7.25 9.23
N SER A 413 -43.85 -7.01 10.33
CA SER A 413 -43.18 -5.77 10.66
C SER A 413 -41.70 -6.00 10.90
N LEU A 414 -40.91 -4.92 10.97
CA LEU A 414 -39.49 -5.00 11.36
C LEU A 414 -39.29 -5.76 12.69
N SER A 415 -40.21 -5.59 13.65
CA SER A 415 -40.14 -6.28 14.94
C SER A 415 -40.25 -7.81 14.84
N ASP A 416 -40.92 -8.32 13.80
CA ASP A 416 -41.06 -9.76 13.54
C ASP A 416 -39.76 -10.35 12.95
N PHE A 417 -38.92 -9.53 12.30
CA PHE A 417 -37.57 -9.89 11.89
C PHE A 417 -36.58 -9.77 13.05
N ALA A 418 -36.67 -8.68 13.81
CA ALA A 418 -35.79 -8.42 14.95
C ALA A 418 -35.99 -9.40 16.11
N GLY A 419 -37.21 -9.91 16.32
CA GLY A 419 -37.51 -10.88 17.39
C GLY A 419 -36.79 -12.23 17.26
N GLN A 420 -35.99 -12.43 16.21
CA GLN A 420 -35.25 -13.65 15.93
C GLN A 420 -33.79 -13.64 16.44
N GLY A 421 -33.29 -12.50 16.94
CA GLY A 421 -31.95 -12.40 17.51
C GLY A 421 -31.70 -11.05 18.23
N ASP A 422 -30.93 -11.08 19.33
CA ASP A 422 -30.58 -9.86 20.05
C ASP A 422 -29.77 -8.91 19.13
N GLY A 423 -30.23 -7.66 18.99
CA GLY A 423 -29.50 -6.60 18.26
C GLY A 423 -29.75 -6.50 16.75
N VAL A 424 -30.55 -7.40 16.17
CA VAL A 424 -30.85 -7.41 14.71
C VAL A 424 -31.55 -6.13 14.24
N GLU A 425 -32.41 -5.53 15.06
CA GLU A 425 -33.09 -4.27 14.74
C GLU A 425 -32.10 -3.12 14.54
N GLN A 426 -31.13 -2.99 15.44
CA GLN A 426 -30.08 -1.97 15.34
C GLN A 426 -29.21 -2.22 14.11
N GLN A 427 -28.78 -3.47 13.89
CA GLN A 427 -27.99 -3.83 12.72
C GLN A 427 -28.71 -3.51 11.40
N LEU A 428 -30.00 -3.82 11.29
CA LEU A 428 -30.81 -3.51 10.10
C LEU A 428 -30.97 -2.00 9.91
N SER A 429 -31.13 -1.24 11.00
CA SER A 429 -31.16 0.23 10.94
C SER A 429 -29.82 0.80 10.48
N ASP A 430 -28.71 0.30 11.02
CA ASP A 430 -27.36 0.73 10.65
C ASP A 430 -27.04 0.37 9.19
N ILE A 431 -27.48 -0.80 8.73
CA ILE A 431 -27.35 -1.20 7.32
C ILE A 431 -28.19 -0.28 6.45
N ARG A 432 -29.46 -0.01 6.81
CA ARG A 432 -30.34 0.90 6.07
C ARG A 432 -29.72 2.28 5.93
N GLU A 433 -29.19 2.85 7.01
CA GLU A 433 -28.50 4.14 7.00
C GLU A 433 -27.34 4.12 5.99
N LYS A 434 -26.47 3.10 6.04
CA LYS A 434 -25.36 2.94 5.09
C LYS A 434 -25.79 2.70 3.65
N VAL A 435 -26.97 2.11 3.42
CA VAL A 435 -27.50 1.89 2.07
C VAL A 435 -28.02 3.20 1.48
N ILE A 436 -28.75 3.98 2.27
CA ILE A 436 -29.34 5.27 1.87
C ILE A 436 -28.26 6.34 1.72
N GLU A 437 -27.39 6.47 2.72
CA GLU A 437 -26.37 7.51 2.76
C GLU A 437 -25.12 7.12 1.96
N GLY A 438 -24.90 5.81 1.75
CA GLY A 438 -23.66 5.25 1.23
C GLY A 438 -22.53 5.21 2.26
N ILE A 439 -21.39 4.65 1.87
CA ILE A 439 -20.15 4.73 2.66
C ILE A 439 -19.34 5.90 2.11
N SER A 440 -19.22 6.97 2.90
CA SER A 440 -18.37 8.11 2.55
C SER A 440 -16.97 7.95 3.12
N PHE A 441 -15.95 8.23 2.31
CA PHE A 441 -14.59 8.39 2.77
C PHE A 441 -14.11 9.81 2.44
N THR A 442 -13.75 10.56 3.48
CA THR A 442 -13.45 11.98 3.42
C THR A 442 -12.05 12.29 3.93
N GLU A 443 -11.63 13.54 3.76
CA GLU A 443 -10.38 14.06 4.33
C GLU A 443 -10.24 13.80 5.84
N LYS A 444 -11.32 13.96 6.61
CA LYS A 444 -11.29 13.73 8.06
C LYS A 444 -10.98 12.28 8.40
N ASP A 445 -11.51 11.36 7.60
CA ASP A 445 -11.27 9.93 7.77
C ASP A 445 -9.80 9.60 7.44
N LEU A 446 -9.25 10.21 6.39
CA LEU A 446 -7.82 10.09 6.05
C LEU A 446 -6.92 10.65 7.17
N ILE A 447 -7.23 11.84 7.70
CA ILE A 447 -6.48 12.45 8.81
C ILE A 447 -6.53 11.54 10.04
N GLY A 448 -7.72 11.02 10.40
CA GLY A 448 -7.88 10.08 11.51
C GLY A 448 -7.07 8.79 11.32
N LEU A 449 -7.01 8.26 10.08
CA LEU A 449 -6.18 7.09 9.75
C LEU A 449 -4.68 7.37 9.91
N ILE A 450 -4.19 8.52 9.46
CA ILE A 450 -2.77 8.90 9.59
C ILE A 450 -2.41 9.17 11.06
N ALA A 451 -3.30 9.83 11.81
CA ALA A 451 -3.11 10.11 13.23
C ALA A 451 -3.14 8.85 14.12
N GLY A 452 -3.77 7.76 13.64
CA GLY A 452 -3.92 6.51 14.38
C GLY A 452 -4.90 6.62 15.56
N GLY A 453 -5.78 7.62 15.57
CA GLY A 453 -6.78 7.85 16.61
C GLY A 453 -7.30 9.29 16.66
N ASP A 454 -8.11 9.60 17.69
CA ASP A 454 -8.80 10.89 17.85
C ASP A 454 -8.02 11.91 18.70
N ASP A 455 -6.72 11.71 18.92
CA ASP A 455 -5.91 12.63 19.72
C ASP A 455 -5.70 13.97 18.96
N PRO A 456 -6.04 15.13 19.54
CA PRO A 456 -5.94 16.40 18.84
C PRO A 456 -4.54 16.76 18.35
N GLU A 457 -3.47 16.43 19.11
CA GLU A 457 -2.10 16.72 18.68
C GLU A 457 -1.69 15.83 17.51
N ALA A 458 -2.12 14.55 17.52
CA ALA A 458 -1.90 13.63 16.40
C ALA A 458 -2.67 14.05 15.14
N LEU A 459 -3.92 14.51 15.29
CA LEU A 459 -4.73 15.00 14.17
C LEU A 459 -4.12 16.26 13.54
N ASP A 460 -3.72 17.24 14.35
CA ASP A 460 -3.04 18.45 13.88
C ASP A 460 -1.72 18.10 13.14
N GLY A 461 -0.97 17.13 13.68
CA GLY A 461 0.26 16.64 13.06
C GLY A 461 0.02 15.93 11.71
N ALA A 462 -1.05 15.15 11.59
CA ALA A 462 -1.44 14.51 10.34
C ALA A 462 -1.88 15.54 9.28
N GLU A 463 -2.65 16.56 9.67
CA GLU A 463 -3.05 17.66 8.79
C GLU A 463 -1.84 18.48 8.31
N GLU A 464 -0.86 18.75 9.20
CA GLU A 464 0.39 19.43 8.83
C GLU A 464 1.18 18.61 7.79
N GLN A 465 1.29 17.29 7.97
CA GLN A 465 1.98 16.42 7.02
C GLN A 465 1.32 16.42 5.63
N LEU A 466 -0.01 16.34 5.58
CA LEU A 466 -0.77 16.40 4.32
C LEU A 466 -0.59 17.77 3.64
N THR A 467 -0.59 18.85 4.41
CA THR A 467 -0.35 20.21 3.90
C THR A 467 1.05 20.34 3.30
N ILE A 468 2.06 19.78 3.96
CA ILE A 468 3.44 19.76 3.45
C ILE A 468 3.53 18.96 2.15
N LEU A 469 2.86 17.80 2.08
CA LEU A 469 2.82 16.98 0.86
C LEU A 469 2.15 17.73 -0.31
N ALA A 470 1.01 18.37 -0.05
CA ALA A 470 0.24 19.15 -1.02
C ALA A 470 0.94 20.46 -1.45
N ALA A 471 1.84 21.01 -0.65
CA ALA A 471 2.67 22.17 -1.02
C ALA A 471 3.95 21.78 -1.78
N GLY A 472 4.33 20.50 -1.74
CA GLY A 472 5.60 20.00 -2.23
C GLY A 472 6.63 19.92 -1.11
N VAL A 473 7.26 18.76 -0.96
CA VAL A 473 8.21 18.51 0.12
C VAL A 473 9.55 19.17 -0.21
N VAL A 474 9.78 20.32 0.43
CA VAL A 474 11.03 21.06 0.35
C VAL A 474 11.74 20.97 1.70
N ILE A 475 12.98 20.51 1.70
CA ILE A 475 13.83 20.48 2.88
C ILE A 475 14.78 21.68 2.85
N THR A 476 14.78 22.47 3.91
CA THR A 476 15.65 23.65 4.07
C THR A 476 16.52 23.55 5.32
N GLU A 477 17.49 24.47 5.47
CA GLU A 477 18.28 24.57 6.70
C GLU A 477 17.44 24.89 7.94
N VAL A 478 16.31 25.58 7.76
CA VAL A 478 15.40 25.94 8.85
C VAL A 478 14.75 24.70 9.44
N ASP A 479 14.43 23.70 8.62
CA ASP A 479 13.77 22.48 9.07
C ASP A 479 14.73 21.58 9.88
N ILE A 480 16.01 21.58 9.51
CA ILE A 480 17.06 20.97 10.33
C ILE A 480 17.22 21.73 11.66
N ALA A 481 17.25 23.07 11.62
CA ALA A 481 17.40 23.88 12.81
C ALA A 481 16.22 23.73 13.78
N LYS A 482 14.98 23.60 13.29
CA LYS A 482 13.79 23.33 14.12
C LYS A 482 13.88 22.00 14.87
N SER A 483 14.55 21.01 14.28
CA SER A 483 14.72 19.67 14.86
C SER A 483 15.85 19.60 15.90
N LEU A 484 16.64 20.67 16.03
CA LEU A 484 17.80 20.75 16.91
C LEU A 484 17.53 21.72 18.08
N GLY A 485 18.11 21.44 19.23
CA GLY A 485 18.09 22.38 20.36
C GLY A 485 19.03 23.57 20.13
N PRO A 486 18.91 24.63 20.96
CA PRO A 486 19.72 25.85 20.81
C PRO A 486 21.22 25.60 20.99
N ASP A 487 21.60 24.62 21.81
CA ASP A 487 23.00 24.26 22.04
C ASP A 487 23.59 23.54 20.81
N GLU A 488 22.84 22.65 20.17
CA GLU A 488 23.23 21.95 18.95
C GLU A 488 23.38 22.92 17.76
N ILE A 489 22.47 23.89 17.63
CA ILE A 489 22.56 24.94 16.60
C ILE A 489 23.85 25.74 16.77
N GLN A 490 24.17 26.17 18.00
CA GLN A 490 25.40 26.91 18.28
C GLN A 490 26.66 26.08 17.96
N GLN A 491 26.67 24.79 18.32
CA GLN A 491 27.76 23.89 17.98
C GLN A 491 27.93 23.75 16.46
N MET A 492 26.83 23.60 15.72
CA MET A 492 26.86 23.52 14.26
C MET A 492 27.44 24.80 13.66
N ASP A 493 27.01 25.98 14.10
CA ASP A 493 27.51 27.26 13.59
C ASP A 493 29.00 27.49 13.93
N ASP A 494 29.43 27.12 15.13
CA ASP A 494 30.84 27.17 15.52
C ASP A 494 31.71 26.23 14.68
N LEU A 495 31.21 25.03 14.35
CA LEU A 495 31.88 24.08 13.46
C LEU A 495 31.94 24.60 12.02
N ARG A 496 30.85 25.16 11.51
CA ARG A 496 30.78 25.79 10.18
C ARG A 496 31.76 26.95 10.08
N ALA A 497 31.86 27.80 11.10
CA ALA A 497 32.81 28.91 11.15
C ALA A 497 34.26 28.42 11.14
N GLN A 498 34.57 27.34 11.87
CA GLN A 498 35.89 26.71 11.87
C GLN A 498 36.23 26.07 10.52
N ALA A 499 35.29 25.34 9.92
CA ALA A 499 35.43 24.74 8.59
C ALA A 499 35.71 25.81 7.54
N ARG A 500 34.93 26.91 7.52
CA ARG A 500 35.14 28.07 6.66
C ARG A 500 36.56 28.64 6.78
N ASN A 501 37.05 28.79 8.01
CA ASN A 501 38.40 29.26 8.27
C ASN A 501 39.47 28.29 7.73
N TRP A 502 39.35 26.99 7.98
CA TRP A 502 40.30 25.99 7.48
C TRP A 502 40.31 25.91 5.94
N LEU A 503 39.14 25.97 5.31
CA LEU A 503 39.00 25.96 3.86
C LEU A 503 39.59 27.23 3.23
N SER A 504 39.45 28.39 3.87
CA SER A 504 40.10 29.63 3.41
C SER A 504 41.64 29.55 3.40
N LEU A 505 42.23 28.68 4.22
CA LEU A 505 43.68 28.44 4.31
C LEU A 505 44.15 27.29 3.39
N LYS A 506 43.25 26.60 2.68
CA LYS A 506 43.56 25.46 1.80
C LYS A 506 44.69 25.77 0.80
N TRP A 507 44.73 26.97 0.23
CA TRP A 507 45.77 27.38 -0.73
C TRP A 507 47.19 27.43 -0.14
N ILE A 508 47.31 27.63 1.18
CA ILE A 508 48.60 27.67 1.88
C ILE A 508 49.28 26.29 1.85
N LEU A 509 48.51 25.20 1.86
CA LEU A 509 49.04 23.84 1.75
C LEU A 509 49.89 23.67 0.49
N TRP A 510 49.41 24.19 -0.65
CA TRP A 510 50.14 24.12 -1.91
C TRP A 510 51.33 25.07 -1.96
N PHE A 511 51.22 26.26 -1.33
CA PHE A 511 52.35 27.17 -1.19
C PHE A 511 53.51 26.53 -0.42
N LEU A 512 53.22 25.77 0.64
CA LEU A 512 54.23 25.02 1.41
C LEU A 512 54.99 24.01 0.56
N VAL A 513 54.34 23.36 -0.42
CA VAL A 513 54.98 22.41 -1.36
C VAL A 513 55.88 23.13 -2.38
N LEU A 514 55.53 24.33 -2.82
CA LEU A 514 56.30 25.07 -3.82
C LEU A 514 57.66 25.58 -3.29
N ILE A 515 57.76 25.89 -1.99
CA ILE A 515 58.99 26.36 -1.34
C ILE A 515 60.17 25.37 -1.53
N PRO A 516 60.07 24.09 -1.12
CA PRO A 516 61.15 23.12 -1.32
C PRO A 516 61.41 22.83 -2.79
N ILE A 517 60.40 22.84 -3.67
CA ILE A 517 60.60 22.71 -5.12
C ILE A 517 61.50 23.83 -5.64
N GLY A 518 61.25 25.08 -5.22
CA GLY A 518 62.11 26.22 -5.52
C GLY A 518 63.54 26.01 -5.01
N ILE A 519 63.71 25.63 -3.74
CA ILE A 519 65.03 25.36 -3.15
C ILE A 519 65.78 24.29 -3.96
N ILE A 520 65.13 23.18 -4.34
CA ILE A 520 65.70 22.11 -5.17
C ILE A 520 66.11 22.65 -6.55
N ALA A 521 65.26 23.46 -7.18
CA ALA A 521 65.53 24.06 -8.48
C ALA A 521 66.82 24.90 -8.44
N PHE A 522 66.93 25.83 -7.49
CA PHE A 522 68.05 26.77 -7.38
C PHE A 522 69.35 26.12 -6.88
N THR A 523 69.27 25.09 -6.04
CA THR A 523 70.45 24.39 -5.51
C THR A 523 71.02 23.38 -6.52
N GLY A 524 70.17 22.62 -7.21
CA GLY A 524 70.56 21.57 -8.16
C GLY A 524 70.95 22.08 -9.55
N GLY A 525 70.25 23.10 -10.08
CA GLY A 525 70.44 23.59 -11.45
C GLY A 525 71.42 24.76 -11.59
N ARG A 526 72.25 24.76 -12.65
CA ARG A 526 72.94 25.96 -13.13
C ARG A 526 72.23 26.49 -14.40
N GLY A 527 71.73 27.72 -14.33
CA GLY A 527 70.88 28.32 -15.37
C GLY A 527 69.44 27.78 -15.41
N TRP A 528 68.53 28.49 -16.07
CA TRP A 528 67.10 28.15 -16.14
C TRP A 528 66.81 26.71 -16.63
N PRO A 529 67.48 26.17 -17.67
CA PRO A 529 67.22 24.80 -18.13
C PRO A 529 67.63 23.73 -17.11
N GLY A 530 68.69 23.99 -16.34
CA GLY A 530 69.11 23.11 -15.25
C GLY A 530 68.14 23.14 -14.07
N ARG A 531 67.60 24.32 -13.74
CA ARG A 531 66.62 24.48 -12.65
C ARG A 531 65.32 23.71 -12.93
N LEU A 532 64.80 23.81 -14.15
CA LEU A 532 63.59 23.09 -14.58
C LEU A 532 63.75 21.56 -14.54
N ARG A 533 64.92 21.05 -14.92
CA ARG A 533 65.23 19.61 -14.83
C ARG A 533 65.26 19.10 -13.39
N TRP A 534 65.92 19.83 -12.48
CA TRP A 534 66.00 19.42 -11.09
C TRP A 534 64.66 19.53 -10.37
N ALA A 535 63.92 20.62 -10.60
CA ALA A 535 62.57 20.80 -10.08
C ALA A 535 61.60 19.71 -10.60
N GLY A 536 61.50 19.58 -11.93
CA GLY A 536 60.61 18.61 -12.56
C GLY A 536 60.97 17.16 -12.21
N GLY A 537 62.26 16.80 -12.23
CA GLY A 537 62.70 15.46 -11.87
C GLY A 537 62.44 15.10 -10.41
N ALA A 538 62.67 16.03 -9.48
CA ALA A 538 62.36 15.80 -8.07
C ALA A 538 60.85 15.67 -7.81
N VAL A 539 60.03 16.49 -8.47
CA VAL A 539 58.56 16.42 -8.37
C VAL A 539 58.03 15.09 -8.92
N VAL A 540 58.47 14.64 -10.10
CA VAL A 540 58.02 13.36 -10.68
C VAL A 540 58.35 12.19 -9.76
N ILE A 541 59.61 12.11 -9.29
CA ILE A 541 60.04 11.02 -8.41
C ILE A 541 59.26 11.06 -7.10
N SER A 542 59.10 12.25 -6.50
CA SER A 542 58.38 12.37 -5.23
C SER A 542 56.90 12.02 -5.38
N ALA A 543 56.24 12.51 -6.43
CA ALA A 543 54.83 12.22 -6.70
C ALA A 543 54.60 10.73 -7.01
N LEU A 544 55.50 10.07 -7.73
CA LEU A 544 55.43 8.61 -7.94
C LEU A 544 55.61 7.82 -6.65
N ILE A 545 56.54 8.23 -5.78
CA ILE A 545 56.73 7.59 -4.46
C ILE A 545 55.48 7.76 -3.60
N VAL A 546 54.87 8.96 -3.58
CA VAL A 546 53.63 9.21 -2.84
C VAL A 546 52.47 8.39 -3.42
N TYR A 547 52.32 8.35 -4.76
CA TYR A 547 51.29 7.57 -5.45
C TYR A 547 51.34 6.08 -5.09
N LEU A 548 52.54 5.48 -5.19
CA LEU A 548 52.76 4.08 -4.85
C LEU A 548 52.67 3.86 -3.33
N GLY A 549 53.15 4.81 -2.54
CA GLY A 549 53.11 4.76 -1.07
C GLY A 549 51.70 4.69 -0.53
N ILE A 550 50.79 5.54 -1.02
CA ILE A 550 49.35 5.50 -0.66
C ILE A 550 48.76 4.11 -0.99
N SER A 551 49.05 3.58 -2.18
CA SER A 551 48.57 2.26 -2.60
C SER A 551 49.07 1.13 -1.70
N LEU A 552 50.34 1.20 -1.29
CA LEU A 552 50.97 0.18 -0.45
C LEU A 552 50.45 0.22 0.99
N ILE A 553 50.27 1.43 1.55
CA ILE A 553 49.66 1.64 2.87
C ILE A 553 48.24 1.07 2.87
N TRP A 554 47.46 1.35 1.83
CA TRP A 554 46.09 0.84 1.68
C TRP A 554 46.03 -0.69 1.63
N SER A 555 46.90 -1.31 0.82
CA SER A 555 46.96 -2.77 0.68
C SER A 555 47.22 -3.52 1.99
N VAL A 556 47.87 -2.88 2.96
CA VAL A 556 48.15 -3.46 4.29
C VAL A 556 46.99 -3.19 5.26
N GLY A 557 46.36 -2.01 5.18
CA GLY A 557 45.31 -1.58 6.10
C GLY A 557 43.91 -2.15 5.82
N LYS A 558 43.59 -2.47 4.56
CA LYS A 558 42.21 -2.86 4.17
C LYS A 558 41.64 -4.10 4.88
N ASN A 559 42.50 -5.03 5.32
CA ASN A 559 42.08 -6.27 5.98
C ASN A 559 41.84 -6.12 7.50
N GLN A 560 41.94 -4.90 8.06
CA GLN A 560 41.92 -4.68 9.52
C GLN A 560 40.64 -3.99 10.05
N LEU A 561 39.64 -3.74 9.20
CA LEU A 561 38.38 -3.13 9.60
C LEU A 561 37.28 -4.21 9.65
N PRO A 562 37.09 -4.92 10.79
CA PRO A 562 35.90 -5.73 10.97
C PRO A 562 34.69 -4.79 11.04
N MET A 563 33.81 -4.87 10.05
CA MET A 563 32.52 -4.20 10.05
C MET A 563 31.46 -5.29 10.17
N GLU A 564 31.13 -5.64 11.41
CA GLU A 564 29.92 -6.40 11.70
C GLU A 564 28.80 -5.37 11.90
N ILE A 565 27.76 -5.43 11.08
CA ILE A 565 26.54 -4.67 11.31
C ILE A 565 25.76 -5.42 12.40
N PRO A 566 25.52 -4.83 13.58
CA PRO A 566 24.77 -5.51 14.62
C PRO A 566 23.29 -5.59 14.18
N VAL A 567 22.84 -6.78 13.81
CA VAL A 567 21.42 -7.06 13.53
C VAL A 567 20.73 -7.46 14.84
N SER A 568 19.60 -6.83 15.14
CA SER A 568 18.82 -7.16 16.35
C SER A 568 18.15 -8.53 16.22
N GLU A 569 17.88 -9.18 17.34
CA GLU A 569 17.19 -10.48 17.32
C GLU A 569 15.75 -10.35 16.82
N GLU A 570 15.10 -9.22 17.06
CA GLU A 570 13.76 -8.89 16.54
C GLU A 570 13.78 -8.81 15.01
N MET A 571 14.77 -8.12 14.43
CA MET A 571 14.91 -8.01 12.98
C MET A 571 15.18 -9.38 12.33
N ARG A 572 15.93 -10.26 13.00
CA ARG A 572 16.15 -11.64 12.53
C ARG A 572 14.89 -12.50 12.48
N VAL A 573 13.94 -12.22 13.37
CA VAL A 573 12.66 -12.93 13.42
C VAL A 573 11.69 -12.36 12.39
N ASP A 574 11.60 -11.03 12.29
CA ASP A 574 10.62 -10.38 11.43
C ASP A 574 11.06 -10.26 9.97
N TYR A 575 12.36 -10.18 9.72
CA TYR A 575 12.97 -9.99 8.40
C TYR A 575 14.21 -10.89 8.21
N PRO A 576 14.01 -12.22 8.09
CA PRO A 576 15.11 -13.16 8.07
C PRO A 576 16.05 -12.98 6.88
N ARG A 577 15.56 -12.73 5.65
CA ARG A 577 16.43 -12.55 4.49
C ARG A 577 17.18 -11.24 4.52
N LEU A 578 16.50 -10.15 4.87
CA LEU A 578 17.17 -8.86 5.04
C LEU A 578 18.22 -8.94 6.15
N SER A 579 17.92 -9.63 7.24
CA SER A 579 18.87 -9.85 8.33
C SER A 579 20.07 -10.70 7.93
N ASP A 580 19.86 -11.73 7.12
CA ASP A 580 20.95 -12.56 6.58
C ASP A 580 21.85 -11.75 5.64
N GLU A 581 21.26 -10.90 4.80
CA GLU A 581 22.00 -10.01 3.90
C GLU A 581 22.79 -8.95 4.67
N LEU A 582 22.19 -8.30 5.66
CA LEU A 582 22.88 -7.34 6.54
C LEU A 582 23.95 -8.00 7.42
N GLY A 583 23.78 -9.27 7.77
CA GLY A 583 24.75 -10.08 8.50
C GLY A 583 25.83 -10.72 7.64
N SER A 584 25.74 -10.57 6.31
CA SER A 584 26.67 -11.15 5.35
C SER A 584 27.95 -10.32 5.18
N GLU A 585 28.84 -10.75 4.29
CA GLU A 585 30.02 -9.96 3.91
C GLU A 585 29.67 -8.82 2.93
N SER A 586 28.48 -8.83 2.29
CA SER A 586 28.10 -7.87 1.24
C SER A 586 28.12 -6.40 1.70
N PRO A 587 27.56 -6.01 2.87
CA PRO A 587 27.68 -4.64 3.35
C PRO A 587 29.14 -4.23 3.59
N ALA A 588 29.97 -5.16 4.04
CA ALA A 588 31.40 -4.92 4.23
C ALA A 588 32.11 -4.75 2.88
N GLU A 589 31.73 -5.52 1.85
CA GLU A 589 32.22 -5.34 0.47
C GLU A 589 31.80 -3.99 -0.11
N LEU A 590 30.56 -3.55 0.12
CA LEU A 590 30.07 -2.24 -0.30
C LEU A 590 30.93 -1.12 0.28
N VAL A 591 31.15 -1.14 1.60
CA VAL A 591 32.00 -0.14 2.26
C VAL A 591 33.45 -0.25 1.80
N GLN A 592 33.97 -1.45 1.55
CA GLN A 592 35.31 -1.62 0.98
C GLN A 592 35.44 -1.04 -0.43
N SER A 593 34.42 -1.18 -1.27
CA SER A 593 34.35 -0.58 -2.61
C SER A 593 34.29 0.95 -2.51
N ALA A 594 33.44 1.48 -1.64
CA ALA A 594 33.36 2.92 -1.33
C ALA A 594 34.71 3.49 -0.85
N LEU A 595 35.34 2.82 0.12
CA LEU A 595 36.66 3.17 0.63
C LEU A 595 37.75 3.05 -0.44
N GLY A 596 37.64 2.08 -1.36
CA GLY A 596 38.51 1.91 -2.52
C GLY A 596 38.41 3.08 -3.50
N SER A 597 37.19 3.54 -3.79
CA SER A 597 36.95 4.74 -4.61
C SER A 597 37.54 5.99 -3.95
N TRP A 598 37.27 6.19 -2.65
CA TRP A 598 37.83 7.28 -1.86
C TRP A 598 39.37 7.28 -1.92
N GLN A 599 40.00 6.13 -1.69
CA GLN A 599 41.45 5.96 -1.81
C GLN A 599 41.97 6.26 -3.22
N SER A 600 41.25 5.84 -4.26
CA SER A 600 41.59 6.17 -5.65
C SER A 600 41.64 7.69 -5.85
N GLY A 601 40.63 8.40 -5.35
CA GLY A 601 40.59 9.87 -5.32
C GLY A 601 41.77 10.49 -4.58
N TRP A 602 42.09 9.99 -3.38
CA TRP A 602 43.25 10.44 -2.59
C TRP A 602 44.56 10.33 -3.38
N ARG A 603 44.80 9.17 -3.99
CA ARG A 603 46.02 8.88 -4.73
C ARG A 603 46.10 9.67 -6.03
N ASN A 604 44.98 9.84 -6.74
CA ASN A 604 44.96 10.47 -8.06
C ASN A 604 45.30 11.97 -8.01
N GLN A 605 45.23 12.61 -6.85
CA GLN A 605 45.71 13.98 -6.65
C GLN A 605 47.21 14.17 -6.97
N THR A 606 48.02 13.12 -6.97
CA THR A 606 49.43 13.22 -7.37
C THR A 606 49.64 13.19 -8.88
N LEU A 607 48.64 12.79 -9.68
CA LEU A 607 48.76 12.66 -11.15
C LEU A 607 49.10 14.00 -11.84
N PRO A 608 48.42 15.13 -11.52
CA PRO A 608 48.80 16.42 -12.08
C PRO A 608 50.27 16.78 -11.79
N TRP A 609 50.77 16.48 -10.58
CA TRP A 609 52.17 16.72 -10.21
C TRP A 609 53.14 15.88 -11.05
N ILE A 610 52.79 14.63 -11.36
CA ILE A 610 53.58 13.77 -12.27
C ILE A 610 53.61 14.39 -13.67
N VAL A 611 52.46 14.81 -14.20
CA VAL A 611 52.35 15.41 -15.54
C VAL A 611 53.12 16.73 -15.62
N PHE A 612 52.90 17.67 -14.70
CA PHE A 612 53.59 18.95 -14.66
C PHE A 612 55.09 18.79 -14.44
N GLY A 613 55.49 17.83 -13.61
CA GLY A 613 56.89 17.48 -13.39
C GLY A 613 57.55 16.96 -14.67
N LEU A 614 56.88 16.07 -15.42
CA LEU A 614 57.35 15.54 -16.70
C LEU A 614 57.45 16.64 -17.77
N LEU A 615 56.44 17.51 -17.88
CA LEU A 615 56.47 18.66 -18.80
C LEU A 615 57.61 19.62 -18.46
N SER A 616 57.81 19.94 -17.18
CA SER A 616 58.91 20.79 -16.72
C SER A 616 60.27 20.17 -17.00
N PHE A 617 60.39 18.86 -16.78
CA PHE A 617 61.62 18.11 -17.05
C PHE A 617 61.94 18.09 -18.56
N THR A 618 60.95 17.76 -19.40
CA THR A 618 61.12 17.71 -20.86
C THR A 618 61.44 19.10 -21.43
N ALA A 619 60.71 20.14 -21.03
CA ALA A 619 61.01 21.54 -21.40
C ALA A 619 62.45 21.94 -21.02
N GLY A 620 62.88 21.64 -19.78
CA GLY A 620 64.26 21.88 -19.35
C GLY A 620 65.30 21.10 -20.15
N THR A 621 64.96 19.89 -20.62
CA THR A 621 65.85 19.11 -21.48
C THR A 621 65.99 19.64 -22.89
N LEU A 622 64.87 19.97 -23.55
CA LEU A 622 64.85 20.53 -24.89
C LEU A 622 65.49 21.91 -24.95
N TRP A 623 65.19 22.79 -24.00
CA TRP A 623 65.79 24.13 -23.90
C TRP A 623 67.32 24.08 -23.81
N SER A 624 67.86 23.12 -23.07
CA SER A 624 69.31 22.96 -22.94
C SER A 624 70.01 22.51 -24.23
N ARG A 625 69.29 21.79 -25.11
CA ARG A 625 69.82 21.33 -26.41
C ARG A 625 69.87 22.50 -27.39
N VAL A 626 68.83 23.31 -27.43
CA VAL A 626 68.74 24.53 -28.26
C VAL A 626 69.83 25.53 -27.87
N TYR A 627 70.03 25.79 -26.57
CA TYR A 627 71.02 26.76 -26.07
C TYR A 627 72.49 26.32 -26.26
N LYS A 628 72.76 25.01 -26.33
CA LYS A 628 74.09 24.49 -26.68
C LYS A 628 74.38 24.63 -28.18
N GLY A 629 73.37 24.46 -29.03
CA GLY A 629 73.50 24.65 -30.49
C GLY A 629 73.86 26.09 -30.87
N THR A 630 73.28 27.09 -30.23
CA THR A 630 73.59 28.51 -30.50
C THR A 630 75.01 28.91 -30.07
N ARG A 631 75.60 28.21 -29.09
CA ARG A 631 76.98 28.47 -28.62
C ARG A 631 78.05 27.84 -29.51
N GLN A 632 77.72 26.79 -30.26
CA GLN A 632 78.64 26.18 -31.24
C GLN A 632 78.69 26.96 -32.55
N VAL A 633 77.60 27.62 -32.97
CA VAL A 633 77.57 28.42 -34.22
C VAL A 633 78.36 29.74 -34.11
N VAL A 634 78.68 30.22 -32.89
CA VAL A 634 79.52 31.42 -32.67
C VAL A 634 81.02 31.08 -32.54
N ALA A 635 81.38 29.79 -32.50
CA ALA A 635 82.77 29.34 -32.28
C ALA A 635 83.52 28.91 -33.57
N GLU A 636 82.87 28.94 -34.74
CA GLU A 636 83.51 28.67 -36.04
C GLU A 636 83.29 29.85 -37.00
N GLY A 637 84.32 30.69 -37.11
CA GLY A 637 84.50 31.72 -38.14
C GLY A 637 85.99 32.06 -38.22
N PRO A 638 86.59 32.15 -39.43
CA PRO A 638 88.02 31.93 -39.63
C PRO A 638 88.91 33.14 -39.31
N GLU A 639 90.15 32.79 -38.97
CA GLU A 639 91.36 33.58 -38.81
C GLU A 639 91.83 34.20 -40.14
N VAL A 640 91.99 35.54 -40.23
CA VAL A 640 93.03 36.26 -41.01
C VAL A 640 93.26 37.67 -40.42
N ASP A 641 94.49 37.86 -39.93
CA ASP A 641 95.38 39.03 -39.84
C ASP A 641 94.90 40.46 -39.51
N THR A 642 95.52 40.96 -38.44
CA THR A 642 95.77 42.37 -38.09
C THR A 642 96.79 43.04 -39.02
N VAL A 643 96.65 44.35 -39.28
CA VAL A 643 97.64 45.42 -38.95
C VAL A 643 97.19 46.79 -39.51
N PHE A 644 97.47 47.84 -38.70
CA PHE A 644 97.33 49.31 -38.85
C PHE A 644 97.78 49.88 -40.23
N GLU A 645 97.31 51.04 -40.73
CA GLU A 645 97.56 52.44 -40.26
C GLU A 645 96.67 53.47 -41.01
N PRO A 646 96.67 54.78 -40.64
CA PRO A 646 95.59 55.73 -40.92
C PRO A 646 95.83 56.69 -42.11
N GLU A 647 94.82 57.55 -42.32
CA GLU A 647 94.86 58.90 -42.90
C GLU A 647 94.44 59.16 -44.37
N SER A 648 93.52 60.14 -44.45
CA SER A 648 93.32 61.14 -45.52
C SER A 648 92.46 60.78 -46.74
N GLY A 649 91.60 61.74 -47.14
CA GLY A 649 91.20 61.89 -48.54
C GLY A 649 89.71 61.89 -48.87
N ASN A 650 88.99 62.89 -48.38
CA ASN A 650 87.91 63.63 -49.07
C ASN A 650 87.55 63.18 -50.50
N THR A 651 86.27 62.89 -50.80
CA THR A 651 85.40 63.77 -51.61
C THR A 651 84.05 63.15 -51.99
N ASN A 652 83.01 63.95 -51.76
CA ASN A 652 81.82 64.17 -52.58
C ASN A 652 80.73 63.09 -52.71
N GLY A 653 79.51 63.47 -52.31
CA GLY A 653 78.29 62.95 -52.92
C GLY A 653 77.08 62.76 -52.00
N LEU A 654 76.55 63.85 -51.42
CA LEU A 654 75.12 63.97 -51.06
C LEU A 654 74.27 64.09 -52.35
N PRO A 655 72.93 64.08 -52.31
CA PRO A 655 71.94 63.12 -51.77
C PRO A 655 70.87 62.87 -52.92
N PRO A 656 69.53 62.68 -52.76
CA PRO A 656 68.66 62.53 -51.57
C PRO A 656 67.48 61.51 -51.71
N GLU A 657 66.68 61.45 -50.62
CA GLU A 657 65.19 61.40 -50.58
C GLU A 657 64.47 60.15 -51.14
N HIS A 658 63.34 59.65 -50.62
CA HIS A 658 62.26 60.12 -49.75
C HIS A 658 61.71 58.88 -48.98
N GLU A 659 61.38 58.95 -47.70
CA GLU A 659 60.01 59.18 -47.16
C GLU A 659 58.94 58.16 -47.58
N MET A 660 58.38 57.43 -46.60
CA MET A 660 56.93 57.52 -46.31
C MET A 660 56.57 56.89 -44.95
N GLN A 661 55.95 57.72 -44.11
CA GLN A 661 55.01 57.38 -43.02
C GLN A 661 53.86 56.51 -43.58
N SER A 662 53.12 55.70 -42.82
CA SER A 662 52.11 56.08 -41.81
C SER A 662 51.24 54.82 -41.50
N PRO A 663 50.18 54.85 -40.66
CA PRO A 663 50.08 53.94 -39.52
C PRO A 663 48.72 53.19 -39.46
N ASP A 664 48.51 52.52 -38.33
CA ASP A 664 47.23 52.37 -37.61
C ASP A 664 46.10 51.51 -38.22
N ARG A 665 45.67 50.47 -37.47
CA ARG A 665 44.23 50.24 -37.22
C ARG A 665 43.97 49.24 -36.08
N LYS A 666 43.21 49.74 -35.10
CA LYS A 666 42.43 49.02 -34.09
C LYS A 666 41.10 48.46 -34.65
N GLY A 667 40.49 47.56 -33.87
CA GLY A 667 39.07 47.20 -33.84
C GLY A 667 38.83 45.77 -34.33
N VAL A 668 38.12 44.87 -33.64
CA VAL A 668 37.13 44.94 -32.54
C VAL A 668 37.32 43.72 -31.65
#